data_AF-A0A7Y6UDN0-F1
#
_entry.id   AF-A0A7Y6UDN0-F1
#
_cell.length_a   1.000
_cell.length_b   1.000
_cell.length_c   1.000
_cell.angle_alpha   90.00
_cell.angle_beta   90.00
_cell.angle_gamma   90.00
#
_symmetry.space_group_name_H-M   'P 1'
#
loop_
_entity.id
_entity.type
_entity.pdbx_description
1 polymer ?
#
loop_
_entity_poly.entity_id
_entity_poly.type
_entity_poly.pdbx_seq_one_letter_code
_entity_poly.pdbx_strand_id
1 'polypeptide(L)'
;MKLASIALSLASFGTLLSCTDTTTNPVEQLNLDRPVDVAFACWGGLRITAEDRVTASAQPIQSCNIRSQAKAESTDPDPRPAGQEDRPMQPVGNAFWYGLILQSEPGTVAVAKWDTKPSSSFGGGDVIVMDADRLTPGKNSISVGEDPVAIATDKVGCFAMTANAGSCDLSVIDINTVVLNAENTPDAPDPTVQRIDVKDGSGRLIRAKPAAMMFEPAGGTIGEACPAQPTGLVYIAYPSCHLVAGVDAATGTIVTGVQFDAAGVPSIITDPTNVVCDDECGPAVAATPGPRPVTLDLEHDERTGRAVLAIGSDNSRAITVFDLDPTTFHPLSLVPQVTLEDPSMKLGVTSIAVSPVIGMGGASGIVEDDGTPFQHQFVYAVATDGTVRVVDISGAPRECDTQIDPRFIHNVRDIDRLSCLPIGDPTTPRRALAKGPGIKLLGDAVPTSVDFVTGRTPMSNGVAGAPARMIGHFAIVTAANGQTFIVNVDNDDFADFEPQVAGGGIAAPIPLDIAHQLKDAIPDRGLLATEEGKFVCDDAGPDPDSSQGNSGGPRSVGNPVLNIPTNTIAAEKSGGLPSLRQVRCVSQVVDDNNVQKQLPVTEIGFSAPVDVRENVFPDLMGLREEEIWTMTWEGSLSLDKADTAIDGPATRFGQLFVDANGMRLADASRPFCSAGVEPNDILQLRGCDPSLGDAGCPLGYTCYVHPQSQVAGLGACMLSNEAERLATTCSEFLRSIRRYTVATTKTGELQLKPRKAELRTTPINGCTDDAQCEMLADYALKTTSSANPVSDPTGADPKTYQCRLDPDRAPKGTGGTGMRCLTTCETDADCAGGTVCHADTASPRGGYCMEGVLPPQSCINGLQRYELRAGEAFAVLGSRQGFMHPIVADAGGNCVRDPNANPYEVGRVPLSAPACPAGADPRTGRLADGTAGPNPCELTVDETEFQLNYDPAQPDECKLADPDENLVTRQAEAIQFRNRGMTLTLVDPTYQGDAKCVGDRAGTLVNVPLVVPGYQIAFRQTAGFKPLLVPIKPAFPVKVVRGPQDSIWVMDAGDFLSTSLAEPSTRGKVFRVESSSLGTISTLQ
;
A
#
# COMPACT_ATOMS: atom_id res chain seq x y z
N MET A 1 22.87 -17.38 34.22
CA MET A 1 23.72 -17.89 35.32
C MET A 1 23.49 -17.01 36.55
N LYS A 2 23.15 -17.61 37.70
CA LYS A 2 22.90 -16.96 39.00
C LYS A 2 24.18 -16.43 39.65
N LEU A 3 24.06 -15.33 40.43
CA LEU A 3 24.66 -15.05 41.77
C LEU A 3 24.58 -13.52 41.99
N ALA A 4 23.72 -12.90 42.81
CA ALA A 4 23.36 -13.04 44.23
C ALA A 4 24.40 -12.49 45.24
N SER A 5 24.12 -11.25 45.70
CA SER A 5 24.21 -10.65 47.05
C SER A 5 25.49 -10.71 47.90
N ILE A 6 25.80 -9.57 48.55
CA ILE A 6 26.06 -9.44 50.01
C ILE A 6 25.85 -7.96 50.43
N ALA A 7 25.16 -7.79 51.56
CA ALA A 7 24.92 -6.54 52.26
C ALA A 7 25.90 -6.38 53.45
N LEU A 8 26.23 -5.15 53.86
CA LEU A 8 26.40 -4.82 55.28
C LEU A 8 26.30 -3.31 55.55
N SER A 9 25.69 -3.04 56.71
CA SER A 9 25.22 -1.80 57.34
C SER A 9 26.29 -0.89 57.96
N LEU A 10 25.97 0.41 58.12
CA LEU A 10 26.36 1.21 59.30
C LEU A 10 25.52 2.51 59.40
N ALA A 11 24.81 2.68 60.53
CA ALA A 11 24.35 3.97 61.05
C ALA A 11 25.49 4.59 61.90
N SER A 12 25.70 5.91 62.03
CA SER A 12 24.86 6.86 62.76
C SER A 12 25.42 8.31 62.69
N PHE A 13 24.52 9.30 62.84
CA PHE A 13 24.68 10.68 63.35
C PHE A 13 25.49 11.76 62.59
N GLY A 14 24.73 12.72 62.02
CA GLY A 14 24.75 14.12 62.46
C GLY A 14 25.49 15.13 61.59
N THR A 15 24.75 15.94 60.81
CA THR A 15 24.98 17.40 60.65
C THR A 15 23.84 18.03 59.85
N LEU A 16 23.33 19.15 60.37
CA LEU A 16 22.34 20.04 59.75
C LEU A 16 22.92 20.65 58.47
N LEU A 17 22.36 20.35 57.30
CA LEU A 17 22.56 21.09 56.06
C LEU A 17 21.24 21.13 55.29
N SER A 18 20.96 22.30 54.72
CA SER A 18 19.75 22.73 54.01
C SER A 18 19.05 21.68 53.16
N CYS A 19 17.71 21.62 53.25
CA CYS A 19 16.86 21.06 52.20
C CYS A 19 17.00 21.93 50.93
N THR A 20 18.00 21.64 50.11
CA THR A 20 17.95 21.98 48.69
C THR A 20 17.42 20.74 48.00
N ASP A 21 16.11 20.75 47.76
CA ASP A 21 15.47 19.79 46.88
C ASP A 21 16.06 20.01 45.48
N THR A 22 17.06 19.21 45.14
CA THR A 22 17.66 19.13 43.80
C THR A 22 17.03 17.95 43.06
N THR A 23 15.71 17.78 43.24
CA THR A 23 14.90 17.16 42.20
C THR A 23 14.76 18.20 41.09
N THR A 24 15.57 18.07 40.04
CA THR A 24 15.18 18.56 38.73
C THR A 24 13.88 17.83 38.39
N ASN A 25 12.73 18.44 38.68
CA ASN A 25 11.46 17.98 38.15
C ASN A 25 11.66 17.80 36.64
N PRO A 26 11.43 16.61 36.07
CA PRO A 26 11.30 16.52 34.62
C PRO A 26 10.23 17.54 34.24
N VAL A 27 10.51 18.38 33.26
CA VAL A 27 9.56 19.35 32.71
C VAL A 27 8.24 18.61 32.52
N GLU A 28 7.19 19.02 33.23
CA GLU A 28 5.87 18.41 33.12
C GLU A 28 5.43 18.56 31.66
N GLN A 29 5.45 17.44 30.94
CA GLN A 29 5.10 17.39 29.53
C GLN A 29 3.59 17.63 29.43
N LEU A 30 3.18 18.75 28.83
CA LEU A 30 1.76 19.02 28.66
C LEU A 30 1.27 18.20 27.48
N ASN A 31 0.28 17.34 27.73
CA ASN A 31 -0.48 16.69 26.69
C ASN A 31 -1.75 17.52 26.47
N LEU A 32 -2.04 17.92 25.24
CA LEU A 32 -3.31 18.59 24.93
C LEU A 32 -4.46 17.57 24.99
N ASP A 33 -5.63 17.98 25.44
CA ASP A 33 -6.79 17.08 25.52
C ASP A 33 -7.58 17.15 24.22
N ARG A 34 -7.28 16.21 23.31
CA ARG A 34 -7.87 16.08 21.96
C ARG A 34 -7.76 17.36 21.10
N PRO A 35 -6.54 17.69 20.63
CA PRO A 35 -6.39 18.75 19.64
C PRO A 35 -7.12 18.36 18.33
N VAL A 36 -7.99 19.23 17.85
CA VAL A 36 -8.80 18.99 16.63
C VAL A 36 -8.50 19.97 15.50
N ASP A 37 -7.95 21.15 15.82
CA ASP A 37 -7.70 22.19 14.83
C ASP A 37 -6.66 23.22 15.32
N VAL A 38 -6.13 24.04 14.40
CA VAL A 38 -5.20 25.13 14.72
C VAL A 38 -5.45 26.37 13.86
N ALA A 39 -5.33 27.55 14.45
CA ALA A 39 -5.29 28.83 13.74
C ALA A 39 -3.97 29.56 14.01
N PHE A 40 -3.60 30.48 13.11
CA PHE A 40 -2.32 31.17 13.15
C PHE A 40 -2.50 32.68 13.29
N ALA A 41 -1.64 33.33 14.07
CA ALA A 41 -1.66 34.76 14.29
C ALA A 41 -0.26 35.36 14.24
N CYS A 42 -0.17 36.64 13.87
CA CYS A 42 1.05 37.43 13.91
C CYS A 42 0.89 38.53 14.97
N TRP A 43 1.81 38.60 15.92
CA TRP A 43 1.75 39.61 16.98
C TRP A 43 3.14 40.11 17.36
N GLY A 44 3.25 41.40 17.66
CA GLY A 44 4.46 42.01 18.21
C GLY A 44 4.61 43.46 17.81
N GLY A 45 5.84 43.90 17.62
CA GLY A 45 6.17 45.28 17.26
C GLY A 45 5.51 45.74 15.96
N LEU A 46 4.70 46.79 16.04
CA LEU A 46 3.96 47.39 14.94
C LEU A 46 4.03 48.92 15.04
N ARG A 47 4.43 49.58 13.95
CA ARG A 47 4.29 51.03 13.78
C ARG A 47 2.92 51.32 13.16
N ILE A 48 2.05 51.97 13.93
CA ILE A 48 0.76 52.44 13.44
C ILE A 48 1.01 53.65 12.54
N THR A 49 0.77 53.52 11.23
CA THR A 49 1.17 54.50 10.22
C THR A 49 0.48 55.85 10.44
N ALA A 50 -0.79 55.85 10.84
CA ALA A 50 -1.56 57.07 11.09
C ALA A 50 -1.05 57.88 12.30
N GLU A 51 -0.44 57.21 13.28
CA GLU A 51 0.00 57.81 14.55
C GLU A 51 1.53 58.00 14.63
N ASP A 52 2.27 57.40 13.70
CA ASP A 52 3.74 57.21 13.76
C ASP A 52 4.20 56.66 15.12
N ARG A 53 3.35 55.82 15.73
CA ARG A 53 3.55 55.25 17.07
C ARG A 53 3.87 53.77 16.97
N VAL A 54 4.95 53.35 17.63
CA VAL A 54 5.28 51.93 17.80
C VAL A 54 4.52 51.37 19.00
N THR A 55 3.83 50.25 18.81
CA THR A 55 3.12 49.52 19.86
C THR A 55 3.26 48.02 19.63
N ALA A 56 2.97 47.20 20.64
CA ALA A 56 2.88 45.76 20.47
C ALA A 56 1.43 45.39 20.18
N SER A 57 1.15 44.83 19.01
CA SER A 57 -0.21 44.49 18.60
C SER A 57 -0.27 43.30 17.64
N ALA A 58 -1.44 42.69 17.58
CA ALA A 58 -1.80 41.76 16.53
C ALA A 58 -1.82 42.51 15.19
N GLN A 59 -1.47 41.80 14.13
CA GLN A 59 -1.29 42.38 12.81
C GLN A 59 -1.58 41.33 11.73
N PRO A 60 -1.81 41.76 10.47
CA PRO A 60 -2.05 40.83 9.38
C PRO A 60 -0.94 39.77 9.28
N ILE A 61 -1.33 38.52 9.01
CA ILE A 61 -0.45 37.35 8.87
C ILE A 61 0.69 37.61 7.88
N GLN A 62 0.42 38.41 6.84
CA GLN A 62 1.41 38.87 5.85
C GLN A 62 2.64 39.54 6.50
N SER A 63 2.47 40.24 7.62
CA SER A 63 3.61 40.86 8.33
C SER A 63 4.61 39.82 8.80
N CYS A 64 4.15 38.73 9.42
CA CYS A 64 5.02 37.65 9.86
C CYS A 64 5.54 36.82 8.68
N ASN A 65 4.75 36.63 7.62
CA ASN A 65 5.23 35.98 6.39
C ASN A 65 6.43 36.73 5.79
N ILE A 66 6.33 38.05 5.59
CA ILE A 66 7.44 38.87 5.08
C ILE A 66 8.66 38.75 5.98
N ARG A 67 8.50 38.90 7.30
CA ARG A 67 9.60 38.81 8.29
C ARG A 67 10.25 37.43 8.36
N SER A 68 9.56 36.40 7.88
CA SER A 68 10.03 35.03 7.85
C SER A 68 10.78 34.68 6.56
N GLN A 69 10.85 35.59 5.58
CA GLN A 69 11.55 35.32 4.33
C GLN A 69 13.06 35.20 4.56
N ALA A 70 13.72 34.39 3.73
CA ALA A 70 15.17 34.35 3.68
C ALA A 70 15.72 35.69 3.18
N LYS A 71 16.89 36.08 3.71
CA LYS A 71 17.63 37.22 3.18
C LYS A 71 18.15 36.90 1.78
N ALA A 72 18.21 37.90 0.90
CA ALA A 72 18.85 37.75 -0.40
C ALA A 72 20.37 37.54 -0.23
N GLU A 73 21.00 38.35 0.62
CA GLU A 73 22.40 38.18 1.03
C GLU A 73 22.55 38.18 2.56
N SER A 74 23.59 37.52 3.10
CA SER A 74 23.82 37.45 4.55
C SER A 74 24.05 38.81 5.22
N THR A 75 24.48 39.80 4.44
CA THR A 75 24.69 41.19 4.86
C THR A 75 23.44 42.05 4.83
N ASP A 76 22.36 41.58 4.21
CA ASP A 76 21.13 42.35 4.11
C ASP A 76 20.43 42.48 5.47
N PRO A 77 19.72 43.60 5.70
CA PRO A 77 18.82 43.71 6.85
C PRO A 77 17.76 42.61 6.78
N ASP A 78 17.25 42.20 7.95
CA ASP A 78 16.13 41.26 8.00
C ASP A 78 14.94 41.82 7.20
N PRO A 79 14.22 40.99 6.42
CA PRO A 79 13.05 41.44 5.70
C PRO A 79 12.04 42.10 6.64
N ARG A 80 11.59 43.31 6.27
CA ARG A 80 10.57 44.06 7.02
C ARG A 80 9.47 44.46 6.05
N PRO A 81 8.19 44.43 6.49
CA PRO A 81 7.12 45.03 5.72
C PRO A 81 7.37 46.52 5.49
N ALA A 82 6.92 47.03 4.34
CA ALA A 82 7.04 48.44 4.02
C ALA A 82 6.42 49.32 5.12
N GLY A 83 7.13 50.37 5.55
CA GLY A 83 6.72 51.27 6.63
C GLY A 83 7.03 50.77 8.05
N GLN A 84 7.43 49.50 8.19
CA GLN A 84 7.79 48.85 9.45
C GLN A 84 9.32 48.74 9.64
N GLU A 85 10.10 49.53 8.88
CA GLU A 85 11.55 49.57 8.99
C GLU A 85 11.98 50.29 10.27
N ASP A 86 13.06 49.82 10.88
CA ASP A 86 13.63 50.46 12.06
C ASP A 86 14.12 51.86 11.71
N ARG A 87 13.69 52.85 12.51
CA ARG A 87 14.16 54.23 12.40
C ARG A 87 15.10 54.54 13.57
N PRO A 88 16.08 55.44 13.39
CA PRO A 88 16.92 55.90 14.49
C PRO A 88 16.05 56.35 15.67
N MET A 89 16.29 55.78 16.85
CA MET A 89 15.56 56.05 18.11
C MET A 89 14.11 55.53 18.19
N GLN A 90 13.59 54.83 17.17
CA GLN A 90 12.26 54.21 17.18
C GLN A 90 12.28 52.84 16.48
N PRO A 91 12.95 51.84 17.07
CA PRO A 91 12.89 50.48 16.55
C PRO A 91 11.46 49.96 16.68
N VAL A 92 10.96 49.30 15.63
CA VAL A 92 9.61 48.72 15.63
C VAL A 92 9.56 47.49 16.54
N GLY A 93 10.69 46.78 16.70
CA GLY A 93 10.78 45.55 17.46
C GLY A 93 10.48 44.30 16.63
N ASN A 94 10.48 43.13 17.27
CA ASN A 94 10.22 41.86 16.59
C ASN A 94 8.73 41.53 16.59
N ALA A 95 8.30 40.76 15.60
CA ALA A 95 7.01 40.09 15.58
C ALA A 95 7.25 38.59 15.71
N PHE A 96 6.27 37.90 16.27
CA PHE A 96 6.32 36.46 16.48
C PHE A 96 5.06 35.84 15.91
N TRP A 97 5.18 34.57 15.54
CA TRP A 97 4.05 33.75 15.21
C TRP A 97 3.44 33.16 16.47
N TYR A 98 2.11 33.05 16.44
CA TYR A 98 1.34 32.36 17.47
C TYR A 98 0.44 31.32 16.82
N GLY A 99 0.34 30.14 17.46
CA GLY A 99 -0.57 29.07 17.12
C GLY A 99 -1.65 28.96 18.19
N LEU A 100 -2.91 28.97 17.77
CA LEU A 100 -4.09 28.82 18.63
C LEU A 100 -4.67 27.44 18.39
N ILE A 101 -4.41 26.51 19.31
CA ILE A 101 -4.69 25.08 19.13
C ILE A 101 -5.99 24.73 19.86
N LEU A 102 -6.97 24.28 19.12
CA LEU A 102 -8.31 23.98 19.62
C LEU A 102 -8.38 22.58 20.25
N GLN A 103 -8.86 22.51 21.49
CA GLN A 103 -9.04 21.28 22.27
C GLN A 103 -10.54 21.01 22.46
N SER A 104 -11.04 19.94 21.84
CA SER A 104 -12.49 19.70 21.79
C SER A 104 -13.05 19.18 23.12
N GLU A 105 -12.30 18.35 23.83
CA GLU A 105 -12.75 17.73 25.09
C GLU A 105 -12.90 18.73 26.25
N PRO A 106 -11.91 19.58 26.57
CA PRO A 106 -12.06 20.61 27.60
C PRO A 106 -12.81 21.84 27.10
N GLY A 107 -12.98 22.01 25.78
CA GLY A 107 -13.62 23.20 25.22
C GLY A 107 -12.75 24.46 25.30
N THR A 108 -11.44 24.30 25.05
CA THR A 108 -10.44 25.35 25.27
C THR A 108 -9.48 25.54 24.10
N VAL A 109 -8.70 26.61 24.12
CA VAL A 109 -7.64 26.92 23.15
C VAL A 109 -6.30 27.06 23.87
N ALA A 110 -5.31 26.26 23.46
CA ALA A 110 -3.93 26.40 23.89
C ALA A 110 -3.17 27.37 22.97
N VAL A 111 -2.14 28.03 23.50
CA VAL A 111 -1.36 29.03 22.75
C VAL A 111 0.08 28.54 22.61
N ALA A 112 0.61 28.59 21.39
CA ALA A 112 2.01 28.33 21.09
C ALA A 112 2.67 29.55 20.45
N LYS A 113 3.97 29.74 20.65
CA LYS A 113 4.75 30.86 20.12
C LYS A 113 6.04 30.37 19.45
N TRP A 114 6.44 31.03 18.36
CA TRP A 114 7.74 30.86 17.72
C TRP A 114 8.20 32.12 16.95
N ASP A 115 9.49 32.17 16.62
CA ASP A 115 10.10 33.30 15.95
C ASP A 115 9.73 33.42 14.47
N THR A 116 9.65 34.65 13.95
CA THR A 116 9.63 34.89 12.51
C THR A 116 11.03 34.72 11.93
N LYS A 117 11.29 33.55 11.37
CA LYS A 117 12.55 33.21 10.70
C LYS A 117 12.29 32.31 9.49
N PRO A 118 13.25 32.12 8.57
CA PRO A 118 13.08 31.20 7.44
C PRO A 118 12.80 29.77 7.89
N SER A 119 11.98 29.04 7.14
CA SER A 119 11.69 27.60 7.35
C SER A 119 12.98 26.78 7.54
N SER A 120 14.00 27.05 6.72
CA SER A 120 15.33 26.40 6.79
C SER A 120 16.11 26.69 8.08
N SER A 121 15.70 27.67 8.88
CA SER A 121 16.33 28.04 10.15
C SER A 121 15.59 27.49 11.38
N PHE A 122 14.54 26.69 11.17
CA PHE A 122 13.86 25.98 12.25
C PHE A 122 14.62 24.72 12.68
N GLY A 123 14.62 24.47 13.98
CA GLY A 123 15.10 23.26 14.64
C GLY A 123 14.03 22.72 15.61
N GLY A 124 14.21 21.47 16.03
CA GLY A 124 13.30 20.85 17.00
C GLY A 124 13.32 21.62 18.34
N GLY A 125 12.18 22.19 18.72
CA GLY A 125 11.99 22.92 19.98
C GLY A 125 11.79 24.43 19.84
N ASP A 126 11.74 24.97 18.61
CA ASP A 126 11.48 26.39 18.38
C ASP A 126 10.04 26.83 18.68
N VAL A 127 9.13 25.87 18.81
CA VAL A 127 7.72 26.14 19.15
C VAL A 127 7.52 25.88 20.63
N ILE A 128 7.12 26.93 21.36
CA ILE A 128 6.95 26.90 22.81
C ILE A 128 5.45 27.04 23.13
N VAL A 129 4.89 26.07 23.86
CA VAL A 129 3.54 26.19 24.42
C VAL A 129 3.57 27.16 25.60
N MET A 130 2.70 28.15 25.56
CA MET A 130 2.57 29.19 26.57
C MET A 130 1.45 28.86 27.56
N ASP A 131 1.60 29.34 28.80
CA ASP A 131 0.50 29.37 29.75
C ASP A 131 -0.41 30.55 29.41
N ALA A 132 -1.64 30.26 28.98
CA ALA A 132 -2.59 31.27 28.53
C ALA A 132 -3.55 31.75 29.64
N ASP A 133 -3.49 31.18 30.85
CA ASP A 133 -4.27 31.62 32.01
C ASP A 133 -3.42 31.67 33.28
N ARG A 134 -3.01 32.88 33.67
CA ARG A 134 -2.19 33.13 34.86
C ARG A 134 -2.86 32.79 36.19
N LEU A 135 -4.19 32.74 36.25
CA LEU A 135 -4.93 32.57 37.51
C LEU A 135 -5.01 31.11 37.94
N THR A 136 -4.79 30.20 37.01
CA THR A 136 -4.69 28.77 37.25
C THR A 136 -3.22 28.38 37.08
N PRO A 137 -2.49 27.90 38.11
CA PRO A 137 -1.11 27.43 37.92
C PRO A 137 -1.07 26.17 37.03
N GLY A 138 -0.31 26.20 35.94
CA GLY A 138 -0.19 25.13 34.93
C GLY A 138 -0.20 25.72 33.51
N LYS A 139 0.17 25.01 32.44
CA LYS A 139 0.01 25.53 31.06
C LYS A 139 -1.48 25.55 30.68
N ASN A 140 -2.23 26.50 31.20
CA ASN A 140 -3.69 26.53 31.10
C ASN A 140 -4.14 27.14 29.77
N SER A 141 -5.35 26.78 29.37
CA SER A 141 -5.93 27.07 28.06
C SER A 141 -7.16 27.96 28.20
N ILE A 142 -7.49 28.70 27.15
CA ILE A 142 -8.57 29.68 27.16
C ILE A 142 -9.90 28.98 26.87
N SER A 143 -10.88 29.08 27.77
CA SER A 143 -12.20 28.49 27.54
C SER A 143 -12.94 29.22 26.42
N VAL A 144 -13.44 28.45 25.44
CA VAL A 144 -14.12 28.99 24.26
C VAL A 144 -15.56 28.49 24.13
N GLY A 145 -15.88 27.25 24.49
CA GLY A 145 -17.23 26.72 24.32
C GLY A 145 -17.30 25.22 24.52
N GLU A 146 -18.50 24.65 24.39
CA GLU A 146 -18.67 23.19 24.50
C GLU A 146 -18.44 22.53 23.13
N ASP A 147 -17.63 21.45 23.12
CA ASP A 147 -17.31 20.63 21.93
C ASP A 147 -16.96 21.47 20.68
N PRO A 148 -15.91 22.29 20.73
CA PRO A 148 -15.51 23.09 19.58
C PRO A 148 -14.86 22.23 18.50
N VAL A 149 -15.22 22.51 17.24
CA VAL A 149 -14.87 21.66 16.09
C VAL A 149 -13.94 22.33 15.08
N ALA A 150 -13.87 23.67 15.07
CA ALA A 150 -13.03 24.42 14.15
C ALA A 150 -12.59 25.76 14.75
N ILE A 151 -11.41 26.23 14.36
CA ILE A 151 -10.87 27.54 14.73
C ILE A 151 -10.24 28.22 13.50
N ALA A 152 -10.42 29.52 13.36
CA ALA A 152 -9.80 30.29 12.28
C ALA A 152 -9.55 31.74 12.70
N THR A 153 -8.55 32.37 12.08
CA THR A 153 -8.18 33.77 12.33
C THR A 153 -8.96 34.69 11.39
N ASP A 154 -9.37 35.85 11.90
CA ASP A 154 -10.12 36.85 11.13
C ASP A 154 -9.28 37.50 10.02
N LYS A 155 -9.95 38.23 9.12
CA LYS A 155 -9.32 38.83 7.93
C LYS A 155 -8.04 39.59 8.27
N VAL A 156 -8.04 40.41 9.32
CA VAL A 156 -6.91 41.32 9.64
C VAL A 156 -5.92 40.74 10.65
N GLY A 157 -6.13 39.51 11.14
CA GLY A 157 -5.23 38.86 12.08
C GLY A 157 -5.36 39.32 13.54
N CYS A 158 -6.43 40.04 13.90
CA CYS A 158 -6.63 40.63 15.23
C CYS A 158 -7.50 39.77 16.14
N PHE A 159 -8.35 38.92 15.56
CA PHE A 159 -9.22 38.03 16.30
C PHE A 159 -9.10 36.60 15.79
N ALA A 160 -9.39 35.63 16.64
CA ALA A 160 -9.64 34.26 16.22
C ALA A 160 -11.06 33.87 16.62
N MET A 161 -11.72 33.03 15.83
CA MET A 161 -13.05 32.54 16.14
C MET A 161 -13.08 31.02 16.22
N THR A 162 -13.88 30.47 17.12
CA THR A 162 -14.16 29.04 17.22
C THR A 162 -15.62 28.76 16.90
N ALA A 163 -15.87 27.62 16.26
CA ALA A 163 -17.22 27.09 16.06
C ALA A 163 -17.51 25.99 17.09
N ASN A 164 -18.53 26.19 17.92
CA ASN A 164 -18.80 25.34 19.08
C ASN A 164 -20.02 24.44 18.81
N ALA A 165 -19.80 23.15 18.54
CA ALA A 165 -20.88 22.22 18.21
C ALA A 165 -21.77 21.88 19.42
N GLY A 166 -21.21 21.90 20.63
CA GLY A 166 -21.95 21.64 21.87
C GLY A 166 -22.90 22.78 22.26
N SER A 167 -22.49 24.03 22.02
CA SER A 167 -23.26 25.22 22.37
C SER A 167 -24.00 25.91 21.21
N CYS A 168 -23.79 25.48 19.96
CA CYS A 168 -24.36 26.06 18.73
C CYS A 168 -24.11 27.58 18.60
N ASP A 169 -22.95 28.04 19.06
CA ASP A 169 -22.53 29.44 19.01
C ASP A 169 -21.10 29.55 18.47
N LEU A 170 -20.65 30.79 18.27
CA LEU A 170 -19.26 31.11 17.98
C LEU A 170 -18.64 31.79 19.19
N SER A 171 -17.32 31.63 19.33
CA SER A 171 -16.56 32.40 20.32
C SER A 171 -15.44 33.16 19.64
N VAL A 172 -15.33 34.45 19.93
CA VAL A 172 -14.32 35.36 19.42
C VAL A 172 -13.29 35.61 20.49
N ILE A 173 -12.03 35.43 20.13
CA ILE A 173 -10.86 35.58 20.97
C ILE A 173 -10.10 36.82 20.50
N ASP A 174 -9.89 37.80 21.39
CA ASP A 174 -9.01 38.95 21.11
C ASP A 174 -7.54 38.54 21.30
N ILE A 175 -6.82 38.44 20.18
CA ILE A 175 -5.43 37.98 20.14
C ILE A 175 -4.52 38.89 20.98
N ASN A 176 -4.77 40.20 21.03
CA ASN A 176 -3.94 41.11 21.82
C ASN A 176 -4.01 40.76 23.31
N THR A 177 -5.22 40.56 23.83
CA THR A 177 -5.42 40.25 25.24
C THR A 177 -4.85 38.88 25.61
N VAL A 178 -5.03 37.89 24.74
CA VAL A 178 -4.48 36.53 24.90
C VAL A 178 -2.96 36.55 24.94
N VAL A 179 -2.32 37.18 23.96
CA VAL A 179 -0.86 37.17 23.85
C VAL A 179 -0.23 37.97 24.99
N LEU A 180 -0.77 39.15 25.34
CA LEU A 180 -0.29 39.94 26.48
C LEU A 180 -0.40 39.15 27.79
N ASN A 181 -1.50 38.42 27.98
CA ASN A 181 -1.68 37.56 29.13
C ASN A 181 -0.64 36.43 29.15
N ALA A 182 -0.51 35.69 28.04
CA ALA A 182 0.42 34.58 27.90
C ALA A 182 1.90 34.98 28.07
N GLU A 183 2.28 36.19 27.65
CA GLU A 183 3.65 36.71 27.80
C GLU A 183 3.99 37.15 29.23
N ASN A 184 3.09 37.00 30.20
CA ASN A 184 3.32 37.42 31.58
C ASN A 184 3.67 38.92 31.75
N THR A 185 3.22 39.77 30.81
CA THR A 185 3.37 41.23 30.90
C THR A 185 2.66 41.81 32.15
N PRO A 186 3.33 42.67 32.94
CA PRO A 186 2.70 43.37 34.06
C PRO A 186 1.50 44.19 33.57
N ASP A 187 0.39 44.17 34.32
CA ASP A 187 -0.86 44.86 33.98
C ASP A 187 -1.57 44.36 32.70
N ALA A 188 -1.24 43.16 32.20
CA ALA A 188 -1.98 42.55 31.10
C ALA A 188 -3.47 42.38 31.44
N PRO A 189 -4.39 42.67 30.50
CA PRO A 189 -5.79 42.33 30.67
C PRO A 189 -5.98 40.81 30.71
N ASP A 190 -7.09 40.38 31.30
CA ASP A 190 -7.54 38.99 31.18
C ASP A 190 -7.88 38.67 29.71
N PRO A 191 -7.69 37.41 29.25
CA PRO A 191 -8.08 37.00 27.91
C PRO A 191 -9.55 37.33 27.65
N THR A 192 -9.81 38.11 26.60
CA THR A 192 -11.18 38.50 26.23
C THR A 192 -11.74 37.47 25.24
N VAL A 193 -12.79 36.78 25.68
CA VAL A 193 -13.58 35.86 24.86
C VAL A 193 -15.03 36.35 24.82
N GLN A 194 -15.54 36.62 23.62
CA GLN A 194 -16.91 37.06 23.38
C GLN A 194 -17.69 35.98 22.64
N ARG A 195 -18.86 35.61 23.15
CA ARG A 195 -19.78 34.73 22.41
C ARG A 195 -20.57 35.53 21.37
N ILE A 196 -20.72 34.95 20.19
CA ILE A 196 -21.54 35.48 19.10
C ILE A 196 -22.56 34.42 18.71
N ASP A 197 -23.84 34.77 18.84
CA ASP A 197 -24.92 33.96 18.28
C ASP A 197 -25.00 34.18 16.77
N VAL A 198 -25.13 33.08 16.01
CA VAL A 198 -25.38 33.15 14.57
C VAL A 198 -26.85 33.43 14.30
N LYS A 199 -27.15 34.38 13.41
CA LYS A 199 -28.49 34.87 13.10
C LYS A 199 -28.78 34.82 11.60
N ASP A 200 -30.00 34.48 11.23
CA ASP A 200 -30.48 34.69 9.87
C ASP A 200 -30.67 36.19 9.56
N GLY A 201 -30.98 36.52 8.30
CA GLY A 201 -31.16 37.91 7.88
C GLY A 201 -32.34 38.64 8.55
N SER A 202 -33.23 37.90 9.23
CA SER A 202 -34.34 38.47 10.02
C SER A 202 -33.98 38.72 11.49
N GLY A 203 -32.80 38.26 11.93
CA GLY A 203 -32.31 38.33 13.30
C GLY A 203 -32.67 37.11 14.16
N ARG A 204 -33.26 36.05 13.58
CA ARG A 204 -33.58 34.82 14.32
C ARG A 204 -32.32 33.97 14.48
N LEU A 205 -32.15 33.40 15.67
CA LEU A 205 -31.01 32.56 16.02
C LEU A 205 -30.98 31.26 15.21
N ILE A 206 -29.80 30.90 14.72
CA ILE A 206 -29.48 29.60 14.16
C ILE A 206 -28.90 28.73 15.28
N ARG A 207 -29.66 27.72 15.73
CA ARG A 207 -29.25 26.80 16.81
C ARG A 207 -28.93 25.39 16.28
N ALA A 208 -28.34 25.32 15.10
CA ALA A 208 -27.82 24.09 14.51
C ALA A 208 -26.33 23.91 14.86
N LYS A 209 -25.87 22.67 14.92
CA LYS A 209 -24.48 22.36 15.26
C LYS A 209 -23.56 22.67 14.07
N PRO A 210 -22.56 23.53 14.22
CA PRO A 210 -21.51 23.65 13.21
C PRO A 210 -20.70 22.36 13.10
N ALA A 211 -20.23 22.02 11.90
CA ALA A 211 -19.35 20.89 11.65
C ALA A 211 -17.98 21.28 11.08
N ALA A 212 -17.91 22.39 10.36
CA ALA A 212 -16.67 22.96 9.83
C ALA A 212 -16.80 24.49 9.72
N MET A 213 -15.65 25.17 9.73
CA MET A 213 -15.58 26.61 9.58
C MET A 213 -14.30 27.01 8.86
N MET A 214 -14.38 28.01 7.98
CA MET A 214 -13.23 28.63 7.35
C MET A 214 -13.45 30.13 7.17
N PHE A 215 -12.42 30.93 7.41
CA PHE A 215 -12.45 32.36 7.12
C PHE A 215 -12.13 32.64 5.66
N GLU A 216 -12.58 33.79 5.17
CA GLU A 216 -11.98 34.38 3.98
C GLU A 216 -10.45 34.55 4.18
N PRO A 217 -9.67 34.55 3.08
CA PRO A 217 -8.23 34.67 3.14
C PRO A 217 -7.80 35.92 3.92
N ALA A 218 -6.71 35.80 4.67
CA ALA A 218 -6.16 36.92 5.42
C ALA A 218 -5.89 38.13 4.50
N GLY A 219 -6.15 39.33 5.00
CA GLY A 219 -5.95 40.60 4.32
C GLY A 219 -5.71 41.73 5.33
N GLY A 220 -6.05 42.95 4.92
CA GLY A 220 -5.80 44.15 5.71
C GLY A 220 -4.46 44.80 5.41
N THR A 221 -4.25 46.00 5.97
CA THR A 221 -3.05 46.80 5.72
C THR A 221 -2.12 46.75 6.93
N ILE A 222 -0.87 46.35 6.70
CA ILE A 222 0.15 46.33 7.77
C ILE A 222 0.40 47.77 8.22
N GLY A 223 0.26 48.03 9.52
CA GLY A 223 0.39 49.36 10.12
C GLY A 223 -0.94 50.04 10.45
N GLU A 224 -2.07 49.37 10.22
CA GLU A 224 -3.38 49.76 10.76
C GLU A 224 -3.54 49.23 12.19
N ALA A 225 -4.30 49.94 13.03
CA ALA A 225 -4.65 49.47 14.36
C ALA A 225 -5.74 48.39 14.29
N CYS A 226 -5.73 47.44 15.23
CA CYS A 226 -6.79 46.43 15.28
C CYS A 226 -8.18 47.07 15.43
N PRO A 227 -9.17 46.60 14.65
CA PRO A 227 -10.55 47.04 14.79
C PRO A 227 -11.14 46.59 16.14
N ALA A 228 -12.21 47.24 16.57
CA ALA A 228 -12.88 46.92 17.84
C ALA A 228 -13.70 45.63 17.80
N GLN A 229 -13.93 45.06 16.61
CA GLN A 229 -14.72 43.86 16.34
C GLN A 229 -14.01 43.04 15.26
N PRO A 230 -14.21 41.71 15.22
CA PRO A 230 -13.67 40.86 14.16
C PRO A 230 -14.17 41.30 12.78
N THR A 231 -13.38 41.05 11.74
CA THR A 231 -13.68 41.50 10.38
C THR A 231 -13.61 40.38 9.36
N GLY A 232 -14.34 40.56 8.25
CA GLY A 232 -14.39 39.61 7.14
C GLY A 232 -15.59 38.67 7.19
N LEU A 233 -15.65 37.78 6.21
CA LEU A 233 -16.65 36.73 6.07
C LEU A 233 -16.12 35.39 6.61
N VAL A 234 -16.97 34.68 7.35
CA VAL A 234 -16.69 33.30 7.80
C VAL A 234 -17.73 32.34 7.24
N TYR A 235 -17.26 31.26 6.61
CA TYR A 235 -18.11 30.18 6.11
C TYR A 235 -18.25 29.09 7.17
N ILE A 236 -19.48 28.69 7.48
CA ILE A 236 -19.79 27.68 8.50
C ILE A 236 -20.73 26.62 7.92
N ALA A 237 -20.36 25.34 8.03
CA ALA A 237 -21.20 24.23 7.61
C ALA A 237 -22.14 23.77 8.73
N TYR A 238 -23.43 23.65 8.41
CA TYR A 238 -24.50 23.14 9.27
C TYR A 238 -25.14 21.90 8.61
N PRO A 239 -24.73 20.68 9.03
CA PRO A 239 -25.15 19.44 8.39
C PRO A 239 -26.67 19.24 8.38
N SER A 240 -27.33 19.55 9.50
CA SER A 240 -28.77 19.36 9.72
C SER A 240 -29.65 20.32 8.93
N CYS A 241 -29.10 21.47 8.53
CA CYS A 241 -29.81 22.45 7.71
C CYS A 241 -29.50 22.31 6.21
N HIS A 242 -28.62 21.37 5.85
CA HIS A 242 -28.10 21.27 4.49
C HIS A 242 -27.52 22.61 4.00
N LEU A 243 -26.73 23.28 4.85
CA LEU A 243 -26.34 24.69 4.67
C LEU A 243 -24.83 24.89 4.89
N VAL A 244 -24.23 25.73 4.05
CA VAL A 244 -22.96 26.41 4.34
C VAL A 244 -23.23 27.91 4.35
N ALA A 245 -23.22 28.53 5.53
CA ALA A 245 -23.58 29.94 5.71
C ALA A 245 -22.33 30.83 5.67
N GLY A 246 -22.37 31.89 4.88
CA GLY A 246 -21.41 32.99 4.94
C GLY A 246 -21.90 34.03 5.95
N VAL A 247 -21.21 34.12 7.09
CA VAL A 247 -21.57 34.95 8.24
C VAL A 247 -20.62 36.13 8.33
N ASP A 248 -21.17 37.33 8.53
CA ASP A 248 -20.37 38.52 8.85
C ASP A 248 -19.80 38.37 10.27
N ALA A 249 -18.46 38.35 10.37
CA ALA A 249 -17.77 38.02 11.61
C ALA A 249 -18.09 39.01 12.75
N ALA A 250 -18.32 40.29 12.43
CA ALA A 250 -18.59 41.34 13.41
C ALA A 250 -19.98 41.20 14.05
N THR A 251 -20.98 40.81 13.25
CA THR A 251 -22.39 40.82 13.67
C THR A 251 -22.98 39.45 13.97
N GLY A 252 -22.34 38.38 13.48
CA GLY A 252 -22.90 37.02 13.53
C GLY A 252 -24.09 36.82 12.59
N THR A 253 -24.34 37.73 11.64
CA THR A 253 -25.50 37.63 10.73
C THR A 253 -25.11 36.93 9.44
N ILE A 254 -25.95 36.01 8.97
CA ILE A 254 -25.82 35.39 7.65
C ILE A 254 -26.05 36.46 6.58
N VAL A 255 -25.05 36.66 5.72
CA VAL A 255 -25.10 37.62 4.61
C VAL A 255 -25.10 36.94 3.24
N THR A 256 -24.61 35.71 3.17
CA THR A 256 -24.60 34.87 1.96
C THR A 256 -24.55 33.39 2.36
N GLY A 257 -24.54 32.46 1.41
CA GLY A 257 -24.33 31.05 1.68
C GLY A 257 -24.80 30.13 0.56
N VAL A 258 -24.69 28.83 0.81
CA VAL A 258 -25.08 27.75 -0.09
C VAL A 258 -26.04 26.81 0.65
N GLN A 259 -27.26 26.66 0.14
CA GLN A 259 -28.24 25.71 0.66
C GLN A 259 -28.43 24.56 -0.33
N PHE A 260 -28.45 23.34 0.19
CA PHE A 260 -28.74 22.14 -0.58
C PHE A 260 -30.19 21.71 -0.37
N ASP A 261 -30.87 21.36 -1.45
CA ASP A 261 -32.19 20.73 -1.37
C ASP A 261 -32.09 19.23 -1.03
N ALA A 262 -33.24 18.57 -0.90
CA ALA A 262 -33.30 17.14 -0.59
C ALA A 262 -32.71 16.24 -1.69
N ALA A 263 -32.62 16.73 -2.93
CA ALA A 263 -31.96 16.04 -4.05
C ALA A 263 -30.45 16.33 -4.11
N GLY A 264 -29.98 17.25 -3.27
CA GLY A 264 -28.60 17.70 -3.17
C GLY A 264 -28.19 18.75 -4.19
N VAL A 265 -29.16 19.41 -4.82
CA VAL A 265 -28.91 20.54 -5.72
C VAL A 265 -28.54 21.76 -4.88
N PRO A 266 -27.38 22.40 -5.11
CA PRO A 266 -27.00 23.61 -4.39
C PRO A 266 -27.73 24.83 -4.94
N SER A 267 -28.00 25.79 -4.07
CA SER A 267 -28.49 27.12 -4.43
C SER A 267 -27.79 28.19 -3.59
N ILE A 268 -27.44 29.31 -4.21
CA ILE A 268 -26.87 30.46 -3.50
C ILE A 268 -28.00 31.19 -2.78
N ILE A 269 -27.80 31.49 -1.50
CA ILE A 269 -28.75 32.23 -0.69
C ILE A 269 -28.68 33.70 -1.08
N THR A 270 -29.69 34.17 -1.81
CA THR A 270 -29.84 35.59 -2.17
C THR A 270 -30.69 36.39 -1.18
N ASP A 271 -31.46 35.69 -0.35
CA ASP A 271 -32.28 36.27 0.73
C ASP A 271 -32.03 35.50 2.04
N PRO A 272 -31.13 35.99 2.90
CA PRO A 272 -30.76 35.30 4.14
C PRO A 272 -31.89 35.28 5.18
N THR A 273 -33.03 35.96 4.95
CA THR A 273 -34.17 35.93 5.89
C THR A 273 -34.94 34.61 5.89
N ASN A 274 -34.75 33.76 4.88
CA ASN A 274 -35.47 32.48 4.73
C ASN A 274 -34.67 31.26 5.18
N VAL A 275 -33.50 31.44 5.78
CA VAL A 275 -32.68 30.33 6.29
C VAL A 275 -33.38 29.70 7.48
N VAL A 276 -33.77 28.43 7.38
CA VAL A 276 -34.41 27.66 8.45
C VAL A 276 -33.52 26.49 8.83
N CYS A 277 -33.21 26.40 10.12
CA CYS A 277 -32.43 25.35 10.73
C CYS A 277 -33.22 24.74 11.89
N ASP A 278 -33.09 23.42 12.07
CA ASP A 278 -33.60 22.76 13.28
C ASP A 278 -32.76 23.17 14.50
N ASP A 279 -33.39 23.21 15.67
CA ASP A 279 -32.70 23.49 16.95
C ASP A 279 -32.06 22.21 17.49
N GLU A 280 -30.77 22.02 17.18
CA GLU A 280 -29.99 20.86 17.63
C GLU A 280 -29.35 21.04 19.00
N CYS A 281 -29.31 22.27 19.50
CA CYS A 281 -29.00 22.58 20.90
C CYS A 281 -30.25 22.63 21.79
N GLY A 282 -31.35 22.06 21.29
CA GLY A 282 -32.60 21.80 21.99
C GLY A 282 -32.89 20.29 22.12
N PRO A 283 -34.16 19.87 22.28
CA PRO A 283 -34.53 18.46 22.27
C PRO A 283 -34.24 17.83 20.90
N ALA A 284 -33.76 16.58 20.91
CA ALA A 284 -33.33 15.88 19.69
C ALA A 284 -34.38 15.93 18.57
N VAL A 285 -33.98 16.45 17.41
CA VAL A 285 -34.77 16.48 16.17
C VAL A 285 -34.26 15.40 15.23
N ALA A 286 -35.16 14.79 14.45
CA ALA A 286 -34.76 13.80 13.45
C ALA A 286 -34.07 14.49 12.27
N ALA A 287 -33.00 13.89 11.74
CA ALA A 287 -32.30 14.41 10.58
C ALA A 287 -33.25 14.51 9.36
N THR A 288 -33.22 15.67 8.72
CA THR A 288 -33.94 15.95 7.48
C THR A 288 -33.22 15.32 6.27
N PRO A 289 -33.94 14.91 5.20
CA PRO A 289 -33.30 14.36 4.00
C PRO A 289 -32.57 15.42 3.18
N GLY A 290 -31.31 15.17 2.84
CA GLY A 290 -30.47 16.02 1.98
C GLY A 290 -28.96 15.82 2.27
N PRO A 291 -28.06 16.41 1.47
CA PRO A 291 -26.63 16.39 1.76
C PRO A 291 -26.29 17.08 3.07
N ARG A 292 -25.38 16.49 3.83
CA ARG A 292 -24.95 16.97 5.14
C ARG A 292 -23.53 17.52 5.01
N PRO A 293 -23.35 18.83 4.74
CA PRO A 293 -22.02 19.41 4.61
C PRO A 293 -21.28 19.32 5.93
N VAL A 294 -20.10 18.68 5.94
CA VAL A 294 -19.27 18.47 7.14
C VAL A 294 -17.85 18.98 6.99
N THR A 295 -17.44 19.35 5.78
CA THR A 295 -16.10 19.85 5.49
C THR A 295 -16.18 20.89 4.38
N LEU A 296 -15.32 21.89 4.49
CA LEU A 296 -15.16 22.93 3.50
C LEU A 296 -13.73 23.45 3.53
N ASP A 297 -13.26 23.94 2.41
CA ASP A 297 -11.98 24.62 2.31
C ASP A 297 -12.06 25.75 1.27
N LEU A 298 -11.27 26.79 1.47
CA LEU A 298 -11.27 28.01 0.68
C LEU A 298 -9.83 28.39 0.32
N GLU A 299 -9.54 28.46 -0.97
CA GLU A 299 -8.26 28.94 -1.47
C GLU A 299 -8.42 30.22 -2.28
N HIS A 300 -7.53 31.18 -2.06
CA HIS A 300 -7.38 32.37 -2.91
C HIS A 300 -5.96 32.46 -3.41
N ASP A 301 -5.82 32.30 -4.71
CA ASP A 301 -4.54 32.41 -5.40
C ASP A 301 -4.32 33.88 -5.79
N GLU A 302 -3.46 34.60 -5.05
CA GLU A 302 -3.17 36.02 -5.29
C GLU A 302 -2.56 36.29 -6.68
N ARG A 303 -1.88 35.31 -7.27
CA ARG A 303 -1.19 35.42 -8.57
C ARG A 303 -2.20 35.46 -9.71
N THR A 304 -3.25 34.64 -9.62
CA THR A 304 -4.32 34.58 -10.63
C THR A 304 -5.55 35.43 -10.26
N GLY A 305 -5.70 35.80 -8.98
CA GLY A 305 -6.87 36.47 -8.43
C GLY A 305 -8.11 35.56 -8.33
N ARG A 306 -7.94 34.24 -8.44
CA ARG A 306 -9.04 33.27 -8.35
C ARG A 306 -9.27 32.88 -6.89
N ALA A 307 -10.51 32.98 -6.43
CA ALA A 307 -10.94 32.51 -5.12
C ALA A 307 -11.99 31.39 -5.27
N VAL A 308 -11.81 30.28 -4.56
CA VAL A 308 -12.67 29.10 -4.67
C VAL A 308 -13.07 28.60 -3.29
N LEU A 309 -14.35 28.22 -3.13
CA LEU A 309 -14.87 27.47 -2.00
C LEU A 309 -15.27 26.06 -2.43
N ALA A 310 -14.73 25.03 -1.79
CA ALA A 310 -15.13 23.64 -1.98
C ALA A 310 -15.88 23.12 -0.74
N ILE A 311 -16.92 22.32 -0.96
CA ILE A 311 -17.81 21.78 0.09
C ILE A 311 -17.99 20.28 -0.11
N GLY A 312 -17.78 19.52 0.97
CA GLY A 312 -17.95 18.07 1.04
C GLY A 312 -19.01 17.66 2.06
N SER A 313 -19.75 16.59 1.76
CA SER A 313 -20.83 16.08 2.63
C SER A 313 -20.63 14.62 3.00
N ASP A 314 -20.92 14.24 4.24
CA ASP A 314 -20.65 12.88 4.77
C ASP A 314 -21.55 11.79 4.17
N ASN A 315 -22.64 12.19 3.50
CA ASN A 315 -23.65 11.32 2.93
C ASN A 315 -23.90 11.61 1.43
N SER A 316 -23.02 12.36 0.77
CA SER A 316 -23.12 12.64 -0.67
C SER A 316 -21.79 12.43 -1.36
N ARG A 317 -21.85 11.80 -2.54
CA ARG A 317 -20.72 11.62 -3.45
C ARG A 317 -20.44 12.86 -4.31
N ALA A 318 -21.15 13.96 -4.10
CA ALA A 318 -20.95 15.19 -4.87
C ALA A 318 -20.06 16.16 -4.09
N ILE A 319 -19.01 16.65 -4.75
CA ILE A 319 -18.24 17.81 -4.29
C ILE A 319 -18.84 19.04 -4.95
N THR A 320 -19.16 20.05 -4.14
CA THR A 320 -19.70 21.31 -4.64
C THR A 320 -18.62 22.37 -4.58
N VAL A 321 -18.39 23.06 -5.69
CA VAL A 321 -17.36 24.08 -5.85
C VAL A 321 -18.03 25.41 -6.21
N PHE A 322 -17.48 26.52 -5.74
CA PHE A 322 -17.95 27.86 -6.10
C PHE A 322 -16.76 28.76 -6.37
N ASP A 323 -16.77 29.46 -7.50
CA ASP A 323 -15.93 30.64 -7.65
C ASP A 323 -16.52 31.76 -6.77
N LEU A 324 -15.64 32.41 -6.01
CA LEU A 324 -15.98 33.52 -5.15
C LEU A 324 -15.55 34.83 -5.79
N ASP A 325 -16.27 35.89 -5.47
CA ASP A 325 -15.85 37.25 -5.79
C ASP A 325 -14.56 37.56 -5.02
N PRO A 326 -13.44 37.94 -5.67
CA PRO A 326 -12.16 38.09 -4.98
C PRO A 326 -12.11 39.28 -4.02
N THR A 327 -13.14 40.13 -3.98
CA THR A 327 -13.21 41.29 -3.09
C THR A 327 -14.15 41.06 -1.91
N THR A 328 -15.35 40.52 -2.18
CA THR A 328 -16.41 40.28 -1.20
C THR A 328 -16.45 38.86 -0.68
N PHE A 329 -15.75 37.93 -1.36
CA PHE A 329 -15.78 36.49 -1.14
C PHE A 329 -17.17 35.87 -1.19
N HIS A 330 -18.16 36.56 -1.76
CA HIS A 330 -19.49 36.01 -1.99
C HIS A 330 -19.47 35.02 -3.17
N PRO A 331 -20.27 33.94 -3.13
CA PRO A 331 -20.36 33.01 -4.27
C PRO A 331 -20.91 33.73 -5.50
N LEU A 332 -20.18 33.69 -6.62
CA LEU A 332 -20.55 34.40 -7.86
C LEU A 332 -21.47 33.58 -8.76
N SER A 333 -21.19 32.29 -8.90
CA SER A 333 -21.94 31.40 -9.78
C SER A 333 -21.86 29.95 -9.29
N LEU A 334 -22.90 29.17 -9.60
CA LEU A 334 -22.84 27.72 -9.44
C LEU A 334 -21.81 27.16 -10.41
N VAL A 335 -20.69 26.69 -9.90
CA VAL A 335 -19.80 25.79 -10.63
C VAL A 335 -20.48 24.41 -10.64
N PRO A 336 -20.36 23.60 -11.70
CA PRO A 336 -20.93 22.25 -11.72
C PRO A 336 -20.49 21.43 -10.50
N GLN A 337 -21.43 20.76 -9.84
CA GLN A 337 -21.09 19.72 -8.87
C GLN A 337 -20.31 18.62 -9.56
N VAL A 338 -19.19 18.19 -8.95
CA VAL A 338 -18.46 17.02 -9.41
C VAL A 338 -18.99 15.81 -8.68
N THR A 339 -19.67 14.94 -9.43
CA THR A 339 -20.14 13.65 -8.90
C THR A 339 -18.98 12.67 -8.96
N LEU A 340 -18.55 12.20 -7.79
CA LEU A 340 -17.50 11.20 -7.65
C LEU A 340 -18.00 9.82 -8.08
N GLU A 341 -17.14 9.03 -8.70
CA GLU A 341 -17.44 7.65 -9.06
C GLU A 341 -17.68 6.83 -7.79
N ASP A 342 -18.91 6.31 -7.66
CA ASP A 342 -19.33 5.51 -6.52
C ASP A 342 -20.21 4.35 -6.97
N PRO A 343 -19.62 3.17 -7.18
CA PRO A 343 -20.38 1.96 -7.51
C PRO A 343 -21.37 1.54 -6.41
N SER A 344 -21.14 1.95 -5.16
CA SER A 344 -21.91 1.52 -3.99
C SER A 344 -23.11 2.42 -3.67
N MET A 345 -23.15 3.63 -4.22
CA MET A 345 -24.12 4.69 -3.90
C MET A 345 -24.14 5.09 -2.41
N LYS A 346 -23.03 4.93 -1.69
CA LYS A 346 -22.86 5.22 -0.26
C LYS A 346 -21.64 6.11 0.06
N LEU A 347 -20.97 6.60 -0.97
CA LEU A 347 -19.78 7.43 -0.81
C LEU A 347 -20.17 8.80 -0.22
N GLY A 348 -19.36 9.24 0.73
CA GLY A 348 -19.39 10.57 1.34
C GLY A 348 -17.99 11.14 1.43
N VAL A 349 -17.88 12.39 1.86
CA VAL A 349 -16.64 13.14 2.00
C VAL A 349 -16.52 13.68 3.42
N THR A 350 -15.38 13.43 4.08
CA THR A 350 -15.15 13.78 5.49
C THR A 350 -14.10 14.87 5.68
N SER A 351 -13.22 15.09 4.71
CA SER A 351 -12.23 16.18 4.70
C SER A 351 -11.98 16.62 3.26
N ILE A 352 -11.78 17.92 3.05
CA ILE A 352 -11.43 18.52 1.76
C ILE A 352 -10.25 19.48 1.95
N ALA A 353 -9.40 19.56 0.92
CA ALA A 353 -8.45 20.65 0.72
C ALA A 353 -8.46 21.10 -0.74
N VAL A 354 -8.20 22.40 -0.97
CA VAL A 354 -8.11 23.05 -2.27
C VAL A 354 -6.66 23.52 -2.49
N SER A 355 -6.08 23.17 -3.64
CA SER A 355 -4.75 23.63 -4.00
C SER A 355 -4.79 25.08 -4.51
N PRO A 356 -3.66 25.81 -4.48
CA PRO A 356 -3.49 26.98 -5.34
C PRO A 356 -3.58 26.59 -6.83
N VAL A 357 -3.57 27.58 -7.73
CA VAL A 357 -3.41 27.29 -9.15
C VAL A 357 -1.95 26.91 -9.38
N ILE A 358 -1.73 25.71 -9.89
CA ILE A 358 -0.42 25.08 -10.09
C ILE A 358 -0.11 25.08 -11.59
N GLY A 359 1.10 25.52 -11.94
CA GLY A 359 1.60 25.43 -13.31
C GLY A 359 2.28 24.10 -13.55
N MET A 360 1.52 23.09 -13.98
CA MET A 360 2.05 21.74 -14.22
C MET A 360 3.18 21.75 -15.27
N GLY A 361 4.23 20.96 -15.02
CA GLY A 361 5.40 20.83 -15.86
C GLY A 361 6.70 21.01 -15.07
N GLY A 362 7.69 21.65 -15.70
CA GLY A 362 8.98 21.89 -15.05
C GLY A 362 9.88 20.64 -14.96
N ALA A 363 11.19 20.87 -14.85
CA ALA A 363 12.20 19.87 -14.47
C ALA A 363 13.51 20.56 -14.00
N SER A 364 13.39 21.84 -13.65
CA SER A 364 14.54 22.73 -13.42
C SER A 364 14.98 22.73 -11.95
N GLY A 365 14.30 21.98 -11.08
CA GLY A 365 14.52 22.01 -9.63
C GLY A 365 14.15 23.35 -9.01
N ILE A 366 13.20 24.06 -9.61
CA ILE A 366 12.57 25.29 -9.13
C ILE A 366 11.07 25.22 -9.42
N VAL A 367 10.25 25.86 -8.59
CA VAL A 367 8.79 25.91 -8.81
C VAL A 367 8.48 26.83 -9.99
N GLU A 368 7.93 26.29 -11.08
CA GLU A 368 7.67 27.00 -12.34
C GLU A 368 6.18 27.31 -12.58
N ASP A 369 5.48 27.84 -11.57
CA ASP A 369 4.04 28.16 -11.70
C ASP A 369 3.74 29.27 -12.74
N ASP A 370 4.72 30.13 -13.04
CA ASP A 370 4.60 31.28 -13.93
C ASP A 370 5.04 30.96 -15.37
N GLY A 371 4.07 30.98 -16.30
CA GLY A 371 4.34 30.93 -17.74
C GLY A 371 4.12 29.57 -18.41
N THR A 372 3.69 28.55 -17.67
CA THR A 372 3.24 27.28 -18.27
C THR A 372 1.81 27.45 -18.81
N PRO A 373 1.48 26.87 -19.98
CA PRO A 373 0.11 26.86 -20.49
C PRO A 373 -0.80 25.84 -19.77
N PHE A 374 -0.24 24.99 -18.90
CA PHE A 374 -0.92 23.88 -18.22
C PHE A 374 -1.23 24.27 -16.77
N GLN A 375 -2.20 25.16 -16.58
CA GLN A 375 -2.58 25.65 -15.26
C GLN A 375 -3.75 24.82 -14.72
N HIS A 376 -3.51 24.09 -13.63
CA HIS A 376 -4.51 23.26 -12.97
C HIS A 376 -4.78 23.75 -11.55
N GLN A 377 -5.94 23.38 -11.01
CA GLN A 377 -6.26 23.58 -9.61
C GLN A 377 -7.05 22.37 -9.14
N PHE A 378 -6.72 21.82 -7.98
CA PHE A 378 -7.23 20.54 -7.54
C PHE A 378 -7.98 20.65 -6.22
N VAL A 379 -9.01 19.82 -6.08
CA VAL A 379 -9.65 19.52 -4.81
C VAL A 379 -9.30 18.09 -4.43
N TYR A 380 -8.71 17.92 -3.25
CA TYR A 380 -8.47 16.61 -2.65
C TYR A 380 -9.52 16.36 -1.58
N ALA A 381 -10.20 15.21 -1.65
CA ALA A 381 -11.31 14.89 -0.77
C ALA A 381 -11.14 13.50 -0.14
N VAL A 382 -11.04 13.44 1.18
CA VAL A 382 -11.05 12.17 1.92
C VAL A 382 -12.45 11.58 1.87
N ALA A 383 -12.58 10.42 1.24
CA ALA A 383 -13.87 9.76 1.04
C ALA A 383 -14.09 8.60 2.04
N THR A 384 -15.36 8.30 2.30
CA THR A 384 -15.78 7.27 3.28
C THR A 384 -15.42 5.83 2.89
N ASP A 385 -14.95 5.58 1.66
CA ASP A 385 -14.43 4.28 1.22
C ASP A 385 -12.94 4.05 1.55
N GLY A 386 -12.33 5.04 2.21
CA GLY A 386 -10.94 5.03 2.65
C GLY A 386 -9.94 5.38 1.54
N THR A 387 -10.34 6.24 0.60
CA THR A 387 -9.47 6.79 -0.45
C THR A 387 -9.47 8.32 -0.44
N VAL A 388 -8.46 8.94 -1.06
CA VAL A 388 -8.46 10.38 -1.33
C VAL A 388 -8.85 10.61 -2.79
N ARG A 389 -10.00 11.22 -3.03
CA ARG A 389 -10.49 11.58 -4.37
C ARG A 389 -9.81 12.86 -4.82
N VAL A 390 -9.52 12.94 -6.12
CA VAL A 390 -8.89 14.11 -6.71
C VAL A 390 -9.80 14.64 -7.80
N VAL A 391 -10.08 15.94 -7.75
CA VAL A 391 -10.91 16.64 -8.74
C VAL A 391 -10.11 17.79 -9.31
N ASP A 392 -9.93 17.81 -10.62
CA ASP A 392 -9.46 18.99 -11.34
C ASP A 392 -10.63 19.96 -11.51
N ILE A 393 -10.47 21.16 -10.96
CA ILE A 393 -11.43 22.27 -11.03
C ILE A 393 -10.95 23.39 -11.96
N SER A 394 -9.90 23.15 -12.74
CA SER A 394 -9.56 23.98 -13.89
C SER A 394 -10.50 23.66 -15.06
N GLY A 395 -10.95 24.70 -15.77
CA GLY A 395 -11.87 24.53 -16.89
C GLY A 395 -13.20 23.88 -16.50
N ALA A 396 -13.52 22.73 -17.12
CA ALA A 396 -14.72 21.94 -16.81
C ALA A 396 -14.38 20.92 -15.71
N PRO A 397 -14.95 21.07 -14.49
CA PRO A 397 -14.55 20.24 -13.36
C PRO A 397 -14.78 18.75 -13.59
N ARG A 398 -13.78 17.93 -13.22
CA ARG A 398 -13.81 16.47 -13.41
C ARG A 398 -13.00 15.74 -12.34
N GLU A 399 -13.43 14.54 -11.98
CA GLU A 399 -12.64 13.66 -11.11
C GLU A 399 -11.51 12.99 -11.92
N CYS A 400 -10.32 12.93 -11.31
CA CYS A 400 -9.12 12.33 -11.90
C CYS A 400 -8.96 10.88 -11.42
N ASP A 401 -8.54 10.00 -12.32
CA ASP A 401 -8.22 8.62 -11.99
C ASP A 401 -6.77 8.50 -11.54
N THR A 402 -6.57 8.34 -10.24
CA THR A 402 -5.25 8.26 -9.60
C THR A 402 -4.76 6.81 -9.45
N GLN A 403 -5.59 5.83 -9.82
CA GLN A 403 -5.28 4.41 -9.66
C GLN A 403 -4.92 3.75 -11.00
N ILE A 404 -4.53 4.53 -12.00
CA ILE A 404 -4.07 4.01 -13.29
C ILE A 404 -2.84 3.12 -13.11
N ASP A 405 -2.84 2.00 -13.83
CA ASP A 405 -1.71 1.09 -13.88
C ASP A 405 -0.57 1.73 -14.72
N PRO A 406 0.62 1.97 -14.12
CA PRO A 406 1.74 2.62 -14.77
C PRO A 406 2.16 1.96 -16.10
N ARG A 407 1.89 0.65 -16.25
CA ARG A 407 2.14 -0.11 -17.49
C ARG A 407 1.53 0.56 -18.73
N PHE A 408 0.46 1.32 -18.58
CA PHE A 408 -0.32 1.91 -19.67
C PHE A 408 -0.03 3.39 -19.94
N ILE A 409 0.77 4.03 -19.09
CA ILE A 409 1.13 5.45 -19.23
C ILE A 409 2.61 5.63 -19.57
N HIS A 410 3.33 4.53 -19.85
CA HIS A 410 4.67 4.59 -20.41
C HIS A 410 4.72 5.36 -21.72
N ASN A 411 5.75 6.19 -21.89
CA ASN A 411 5.95 7.09 -23.04
C ASN A 411 4.81 8.10 -23.30
N VAL A 412 3.83 8.24 -22.41
CA VAL A 412 2.85 9.33 -22.49
C VAL A 412 3.57 10.63 -22.09
N ARG A 413 3.39 11.69 -22.87
CA ARG A 413 4.05 13.00 -22.68
C ARG A 413 3.09 14.19 -22.67
N ASP A 414 1.80 13.89 -22.72
CA ASP A 414 0.76 14.90 -22.66
C ASP A 414 0.58 15.32 -21.20
N ILE A 415 1.15 16.48 -20.85
CA ILE A 415 1.18 16.97 -19.46
C ILE A 415 -0.25 17.18 -18.96
N ASP A 416 -1.12 17.85 -19.73
CA ASP A 416 -2.53 18.08 -19.36
C ASP A 416 -3.28 16.76 -19.06
N ARG A 417 -3.03 15.72 -19.86
CA ARG A 417 -3.58 14.38 -19.60
C ARG A 417 -2.99 13.72 -18.35
N LEU A 418 -1.68 13.83 -18.13
CA LEU A 418 -1.00 13.21 -16.98
C LEU A 418 -1.31 13.93 -15.66
N SER A 419 -1.60 15.24 -15.70
CA SER A 419 -2.05 16.04 -14.57
C SER A 419 -3.43 15.61 -14.07
N CYS A 420 -4.30 15.07 -14.93
CA CYS A 420 -5.60 14.53 -14.50
C CYS A 420 -6.11 13.46 -15.48
N LEU A 421 -5.76 12.20 -15.21
CA LEU A 421 -6.15 11.07 -16.06
C LEU A 421 -7.68 10.84 -16.03
N PRO A 422 -8.31 10.60 -17.19
CA PRO A 422 -9.76 10.43 -17.27
C PRO A 422 -10.25 9.12 -16.67
N ILE A 423 -11.37 9.19 -15.94
CA ILE A 423 -12.07 8.02 -15.41
C ILE A 423 -12.66 7.17 -16.54
N GLY A 424 -12.45 5.85 -16.44
CA GLY A 424 -13.06 4.87 -17.34
C GLY A 424 -12.45 4.82 -18.74
N ASP A 425 -11.29 5.45 -18.96
CA ASP A 425 -10.56 5.35 -20.22
C ASP A 425 -10.05 3.91 -20.42
N PRO A 426 -10.50 3.19 -21.46
CA PRO A 426 -10.11 1.81 -21.68
C PRO A 426 -8.62 1.67 -22.04
N THR A 427 -7.96 2.74 -22.48
CA THR A 427 -6.53 2.74 -22.83
C THR A 427 -5.62 2.81 -21.61
N THR A 428 -6.13 3.35 -20.49
CA THR A 428 -5.45 3.46 -19.21
C THR A 428 -6.32 2.81 -18.13
N PRO A 429 -6.35 1.48 -18.04
CA PRO A 429 -7.10 0.78 -16.99
C PRO A 429 -6.49 1.02 -15.61
N ARG A 430 -7.32 0.90 -14.58
CA ARG A 430 -6.88 0.92 -13.18
C ARG A 430 -6.05 -0.31 -12.83
N ARG A 431 -5.21 -0.15 -11.82
CA ARG A 431 -4.53 -1.25 -11.12
C ARG A 431 -5.54 -2.24 -10.57
N ALA A 432 -5.11 -3.50 -10.52
CA ALA A 432 -5.88 -4.54 -9.87
C ALA A 432 -6.17 -4.18 -8.40
N LEU A 433 -7.40 -4.47 -7.93
CA LEU A 433 -7.92 -4.10 -6.60
C LEU A 433 -7.99 -2.60 -6.27
N ALA A 434 -7.96 -1.72 -7.27
CA ALA A 434 -8.37 -0.34 -7.06
C ALA A 434 -9.85 -0.32 -6.61
N LYS A 435 -10.14 0.37 -5.49
CA LYS A 435 -11.52 0.51 -4.97
C LYS A 435 -12.36 1.49 -5.80
N GLY A 436 -11.69 2.38 -6.52
CA GLY A 436 -12.24 3.48 -7.31
C GLY A 436 -11.08 4.32 -7.87
N PRO A 437 -11.36 5.50 -8.44
CA PRO A 437 -10.32 6.41 -8.95
C PRO A 437 -9.47 7.10 -7.87
N GLY A 438 -9.83 7.03 -6.58
CA GLY A 438 -9.12 7.72 -5.49
C GLY A 438 -7.80 7.07 -5.06
N ILE A 439 -6.90 7.89 -4.51
CA ILE A 439 -5.59 7.49 -4.01
C ILE A 439 -5.79 6.51 -2.86
N LYS A 440 -5.29 5.28 -3.03
CA LYS A 440 -5.29 4.23 -2.02
C LYS A 440 -3.98 4.23 -1.25
N LEU A 441 -4.06 4.37 0.07
CA LEU A 441 -2.89 4.25 0.95
C LEU A 441 -2.49 2.78 1.14
N LEU A 442 -1.23 2.55 1.48
CA LEU A 442 -0.69 1.20 1.68
C LEU A 442 -0.89 0.68 3.12
N GLY A 443 -0.89 -0.65 3.28
CA GLY A 443 -0.96 -1.28 4.60
C GLY A 443 -2.31 -1.13 5.30
N ASP A 444 -3.40 -1.10 4.52
CA ASP A 444 -4.77 -0.87 4.98
C ASP A 444 -4.97 0.46 5.71
N ALA A 445 -4.05 1.41 5.50
CA ALA A 445 -4.17 2.76 6.02
C ALA A 445 -5.44 3.44 5.46
N VAL A 446 -6.22 4.05 6.36
CA VAL A 446 -7.42 4.81 6.02
C VAL A 446 -7.11 6.29 6.17
N PRO A 447 -7.22 7.11 5.10
CA PRO A 447 -6.96 8.54 5.19
C PRO A 447 -7.94 9.21 6.16
N THR A 448 -7.46 10.17 6.95
CA THR A 448 -8.26 10.94 7.92
C THR A 448 -8.37 12.41 7.53
N SER A 449 -7.31 13.00 6.99
CA SER A 449 -7.26 14.40 6.57
C SER A 449 -6.23 14.56 5.46
N VAL A 450 -6.38 15.63 4.68
CA VAL A 450 -5.45 16.00 3.61
C VAL A 450 -5.26 17.51 3.56
N ASP A 451 -4.05 17.96 3.21
CA ASP A 451 -3.75 19.37 2.89
C ASP A 451 -2.54 19.45 1.94
N PHE A 452 -2.32 20.61 1.33
CA PHE A 452 -1.23 20.87 0.40
C PHE A 452 -0.08 21.64 1.03
N VAL A 453 1.11 21.40 0.49
CA VAL A 453 2.34 22.08 0.84
C VAL A 453 3.17 22.37 -0.42
N THR A 454 3.79 23.53 -0.47
CA THR A 454 4.72 23.91 -1.56
C THR A 454 6.16 23.86 -1.04
N GLY A 455 7.02 23.11 -1.70
CA GLY A 455 8.45 23.08 -1.44
C GLY A 455 9.19 24.05 -2.37
N ARG A 456 9.69 25.18 -1.85
CA ARG A 456 10.31 26.24 -2.67
C ARG A 456 11.85 26.25 -2.65
N THR A 457 12.47 25.77 -1.59
CA THR A 457 13.92 25.91 -1.37
C THR A 457 14.64 24.57 -1.31
N PRO A 458 15.57 24.28 -2.24
CA PRO A 458 16.56 23.25 -1.98
C PRO A 458 17.42 23.69 -0.79
N MET A 459 17.55 22.85 0.25
CA MET A 459 18.69 23.01 1.14
C MET A 459 19.96 22.87 0.30
N SER A 460 20.85 23.86 0.37
CA SER A 460 22.16 23.76 -0.28
C SER A 460 22.84 22.46 0.15
N ASN A 461 23.13 21.58 -0.81
CA ASN A 461 23.75 20.23 -0.74
C ASN A 461 22.82 19.00 -0.88
N GLY A 462 21.52 19.14 -1.16
CA GLY A 462 20.70 17.99 -1.56
C GLY A 462 21.08 17.44 -2.94
N VAL A 463 21.28 16.12 -3.07
CA VAL A 463 21.48 15.47 -4.37
C VAL A 463 20.19 15.61 -5.18
N ALA A 464 20.28 16.07 -6.43
CA ALA A 464 19.12 16.14 -7.31
C ALA A 464 18.49 14.75 -7.49
N GLY A 465 17.17 14.69 -7.39
CA GLY A 465 16.39 13.45 -7.43
C GLY A 465 16.38 12.64 -6.13
N ALA A 466 16.85 13.20 -5.01
CA ALA A 466 16.71 12.54 -3.71
C ALA A 466 15.23 12.54 -3.25
N PRO A 467 14.66 11.42 -2.77
CA PRO A 467 13.26 11.32 -2.36
C PRO A 467 12.78 12.40 -1.37
N ALA A 468 13.64 12.77 -0.43
CA ALA A 468 13.33 13.76 0.61
C ALA A 468 13.43 15.22 0.12
N ARG A 469 13.93 15.45 -1.10
CA ARG A 469 13.96 16.79 -1.71
C ARG A 469 12.57 17.08 -2.28
N MET A 470 11.84 17.97 -1.61
CA MET A 470 10.50 18.40 -2.02
C MET A 470 10.61 19.75 -2.71
N ILE A 471 10.57 19.75 -4.05
CA ILE A 471 10.45 20.98 -4.85
C ILE A 471 9.22 20.84 -5.73
N GLY A 472 8.32 21.81 -5.64
CA GLY A 472 7.01 21.78 -6.28
C GLY A 472 5.88 21.69 -5.28
N HIS A 473 4.76 21.11 -5.67
CA HIS A 473 3.54 20.99 -4.88
C HIS A 473 3.30 19.54 -4.48
N PHE A 474 3.00 19.34 -3.19
CA PHE A 474 2.76 18.03 -2.60
C PHE A 474 1.50 18.07 -1.75
N ALA A 475 0.85 16.92 -1.59
CA ALA A 475 -0.22 16.76 -0.62
C ALA A 475 0.24 15.85 0.53
N ILE A 476 -0.13 16.23 1.75
CA ILE A 476 0.13 15.48 2.97
C ILE A 476 -1.17 14.80 3.39
N VAL A 477 -1.14 13.47 3.53
CA VAL A 477 -2.31 12.68 3.90
C VAL A 477 -2.03 11.97 5.23
N THR A 478 -2.81 12.29 6.26
CA THR A 478 -2.76 11.56 7.53
C THR A 478 -3.64 10.33 7.48
N ALA A 479 -3.28 9.28 8.22
CA ALA A 479 -4.04 8.04 8.25
C ALA A 479 -4.32 7.54 9.67
N ALA A 480 -5.43 6.80 9.82
CA ALA A 480 -5.91 6.26 11.09
C ALA A 480 -4.93 5.25 11.74
N ASN A 481 -3.97 4.72 11.00
CA ASN A 481 -2.90 3.85 11.51
C ASN A 481 -1.69 4.63 12.06
N GLY A 482 -1.77 5.96 12.12
CA GLY A 482 -0.69 6.82 12.62
C GLY A 482 0.36 7.21 11.59
N GLN A 483 0.25 6.74 10.34
CA GLN A 483 1.18 7.13 9.29
C GLN A 483 0.74 8.45 8.63
N THR A 484 1.72 9.21 8.15
CA THR A 484 1.50 10.43 7.36
C THR A 484 2.24 10.29 6.04
N PHE A 485 1.48 10.25 4.95
CA PHE A 485 1.95 9.99 3.60
C PHE A 485 2.14 11.27 2.82
N ILE A 486 3.03 11.22 1.83
CA ILE A 486 3.26 12.31 0.88
C ILE A 486 2.77 11.85 -0.49
N VAL A 487 2.03 12.72 -1.16
CA VAL A 487 1.53 12.53 -2.53
C VAL A 487 2.17 13.60 -3.40
N ASN A 488 2.69 13.20 -4.55
CA ASN A 488 3.15 14.12 -5.58
C ASN A 488 1.93 14.81 -6.21
N VAL A 489 1.88 16.14 -6.22
CA VAL A 489 0.89 16.90 -7.02
C VAL A 489 1.60 17.35 -8.29
N ASP A 490 2.73 18.02 -8.11
CA ASP A 490 3.63 18.51 -9.16
C ASP A 490 5.06 18.52 -8.59
N ASN A 491 5.97 17.74 -9.15
CA ASN A 491 7.32 17.58 -8.60
C ASN A 491 8.37 18.12 -9.57
N ASP A 492 8.66 19.41 -9.44
CA ASP A 492 9.59 20.17 -10.30
C ASP A 492 11.06 19.71 -10.26
N ASP A 493 11.42 18.76 -9.38
CA ASP A 493 12.75 18.13 -9.43
C ASP A 493 12.86 17.11 -10.58
N PHE A 494 11.73 16.70 -11.16
CA PHE A 494 11.64 15.81 -12.32
C PHE A 494 10.72 16.38 -13.39
N ALA A 495 10.79 15.82 -14.59
CA ALA A 495 9.78 16.09 -15.60
C ALA A 495 8.49 15.32 -15.29
N ASP A 496 7.34 15.95 -15.52
CA ASP A 496 5.99 15.37 -15.39
C ASP A 496 5.65 14.25 -16.40
N PHE A 497 6.64 13.75 -17.13
CA PHE A 497 6.49 12.63 -18.05
C PHE A 497 7.74 11.77 -18.02
N GLU A 498 7.57 10.48 -18.33
CA GLU A 498 8.70 9.55 -18.41
C GLU A 498 9.68 9.97 -19.53
N PRO A 499 10.92 10.39 -19.20
CA PRO A 499 11.89 10.82 -20.18
C PRO A 499 12.37 9.61 -20.97
N GLN A 500 12.62 9.81 -22.27
CA GLN A 500 13.29 8.78 -23.06
C GLN A 500 14.80 8.83 -22.78
N VAL A 501 15.20 8.25 -21.66
CA VAL A 501 16.62 8.04 -21.33
C VAL A 501 17.07 6.71 -21.92
N ALA A 502 18.34 6.62 -22.32
CA ALA A 502 18.98 5.34 -22.64
C ALA A 502 19.03 4.50 -21.36
N GLY A 503 18.13 3.54 -21.22
CA GLY A 503 17.93 2.77 -19.98
C GLY A 503 16.56 2.92 -19.32
N GLY A 504 15.60 3.62 -19.94
CA GLY A 504 14.14 3.53 -19.67
C GLY A 504 13.60 3.85 -18.26
N GLY A 505 12.37 3.37 -18.00
CA GLY A 505 11.47 3.73 -16.91
C GLY A 505 11.76 3.18 -15.51
N ILE A 506 12.54 2.10 -15.35
CA ILE A 506 12.96 1.67 -13.99
C ILE A 506 14.10 2.52 -13.50
N ALA A 507 14.95 3.03 -14.41
CA ALA A 507 16.04 3.91 -14.05
C ALA A 507 15.57 5.33 -13.68
N ALA A 508 14.39 5.72 -14.14
CA ALA A 508 13.74 6.98 -13.77
C ALA A 508 12.72 6.74 -12.63
N PRO A 509 12.75 7.50 -11.53
CA PRO A 509 11.71 7.41 -10.49
C PRO A 509 10.32 7.89 -10.96
N ILE A 510 10.25 8.42 -12.19
CA ILE A 510 9.14 9.22 -12.69
C ILE A 510 7.77 8.53 -12.72
N PRO A 511 7.61 7.22 -12.97
CA PRO A 511 6.31 6.56 -12.79
C PRO A 511 5.72 6.71 -11.36
N LEU A 512 6.56 7.04 -10.38
CA LEU A 512 6.20 7.33 -9.00
C LEU A 512 6.13 8.84 -8.69
N ASP A 513 6.58 9.69 -9.62
CA ASP A 513 6.53 11.16 -9.53
C ASP A 513 5.45 11.82 -10.38
N ILE A 514 4.70 11.05 -11.18
CA ILE A 514 3.48 11.54 -11.85
C ILE A 514 2.49 12.09 -10.81
N ALA A 515 1.73 13.12 -11.22
CA ALA A 515 0.69 13.72 -10.41
C ALA A 515 -0.25 12.69 -9.75
N HIS A 516 -0.60 13.00 -8.51
CA HIS A 516 -1.55 12.26 -7.67
C HIS A 516 -1.11 10.83 -7.31
N GLN A 517 0.19 10.54 -7.40
CA GLN A 517 0.78 9.28 -6.95
C GLN A 517 1.42 9.44 -5.56
N LEU A 518 1.41 8.36 -4.76
CA LEU A 518 2.17 8.34 -3.51
C LEU A 518 3.66 8.49 -3.82
N LYS A 519 4.31 9.41 -3.11
CA LYS A 519 5.74 9.66 -3.28
C LYS A 519 6.54 8.47 -2.77
N ASP A 520 7.56 8.09 -3.52
CA ASP A 520 8.44 6.98 -3.19
C ASP A 520 9.64 7.44 -2.34
N ALA A 521 10.10 6.57 -1.44
CA ALA A 521 11.17 6.84 -0.50
C ALA A 521 12.52 6.24 -0.94
N ILE A 522 12.54 5.45 -2.02
CA ILE A 522 13.76 4.76 -2.47
C ILE A 522 14.64 5.74 -3.25
N PRO A 523 15.89 5.98 -2.80
CA PRO A 523 16.83 6.80 -3.56
C PRO A 523 17.39 6.02 -4.75
N ASP A 524 17.70 6.76 -5.82
CA ASP A 524 18.52 6.29 -6.96
C ASP A 524 18.08 4.95 -7.56
N ARG A 525 16.87 4.90 -8.14
CA ARG A 525 16.41 3.72 -8.90
C ARG A 525 17.24 3.45 -10.17
N GLY A 526 17.98 4.46 -10.63
CA GLY A 526 18.84 4.42 -11.80
C GLY A 526 20.20 3.74 -11.62
N LEU A 527 20.56 3.33 -10.39
CA LEU A 527 21.83 2.65 -10.17
C LEU A 527 21.96 1.39 -11.04
N LEU A 528 23.12 1.28 -11.69
CA LEU A 528 23.49 0.18 -12.58
C LEU A 528 24.63 -0.64 -11.98
N ALA A 529 24.70 -1.91 -12.35
CA ALA A 529 25.80 -2.80 -12.03
C ALA A 529 27.11 -2.32 -12.68
N THR A 530 27.90 -1.50 -11.98
CA THR A 530 29.14 -0.92 -12.53
C THR A 530 30.33 -0.98 -11.56
N GLU A 531 31.52 -1.17 -12.11
CA GLU A 531 32.80 -1.07 -11.43
C GLU A 531 33.67 -0.06 -12.19
N GLU A 532 34.24 0.94 -11.49
CA GLU A 532 34.99 2.05 -12.10
C GLU A 532 34.25 2.76 -13.26
N GLY A 533 32.91 2.84 -13.17
CA GLY A 533 32.06 3.45 -14.20
C GLY A 533 31.84 2.59 -15.45
N LYS A 534 32.25 1.31 -15.43
CA LYS A 534 32.02 0.33 -16.51
C LYS A 534 31.05 -0.74 -16.02
N PHE A 535 30.12 -1.14 -16.87
CA PHE A 535 29.15 -2.20 -16.55
C PHE A 535 29.83 -3.55 -16.27
N VAL A 536 29.37 -4.26 -15.25
CA VAL A 536 29.88 -5.56 -14.80
C VAL A 536 28.74 -6.56 -14.57
N CYS A 537 29.04 -7.85 -14.70
CA CYS A 537 28.01 -8.91 -14.66
C CYS A 537 27.85 -9.59 -13.29
N ASP A 538 28.87 -9.56 -12.43
CA ASP A 538 28.89 -10.26 -11.14
C ASP A 538 28.36 -9.41 -9.97
N ASP A 539 27.81 -8.23 -10.26
CA ASP A 539 27.30 -7.34 -9.23
C ASP A 539 25.87 -7.73 -8.84
N ALA A 540 25.69 -8.14 -7.58
CA ALA A 540 24.38 -8.41 -6.97
C ALA A 540 23.64 -7.11 -6.56
N GLY A 541 24.30 -5.97 -6.74
CA GLY A 541 23.86 -4.66 -6.29
C GLY A 541 24.17 -4.42 -4.81
N PRO A 542 23.71 -3.27 -4.28
CA PRO A 542 23.85 -2.95 -2.87
C PRO A 542 23.31 -4.06 -1.96
N ASP A 543 24.00 -4.31 -0.85
CA ASP A 543 23.54 -5.23 0.20
C ASP A 543 22.15 -4.80 0.67
N PRO A 544 21.10 -5.61 0.45
CA PRO A 544 19.71 -5.24 0.75
C PRO A 544 19.46 -4.92 2.22
N ASP A 545 20.30 -5.45 3.13
CA ASP A 545 20.15 -5.24 4.57
C ASP A 545 20.92 -3.99 5.05
N SER A 546 21.62 -3.30 4.15
CA SER A 546 22.27 -2.01 4.40
C SER A 546 21.30 -0.83 4.22
N SER A 547 21.67 0.35 4.74
CA SER A 547 20.86 1.57 4.59
C SER A 547 20.67 2.04 3.14
N GLN A 548 21.56 1.62 2.24
CA GLN A 548 21.48 1.87 0.79
C GLN A 548 21.07 0.62 0.01
N GLY A 549 20.63 -0.43 0.70
CA GLY A 549 20.30 -1.73 0.09
C GLY A 549 19.18 -1.67 -0.93
N ASN A 550 18.36 -0.63 -0.88
CA ASN A 550 17.25 -0.43 -1.79
C ASN A 550 17.59 0.38 -3.05
N SER A 551 18.81 0.91 -3.19
CA SER A 551 19.20 1.63 -4.41
C SER A 551 19.24 0.70 -5.63
N GLY A 552 18.98 1.24 -6.84
CA GLY A 552 19.05 0.50 -8.11
C GLY A 552 17.77 -0.18 -8.57
N GLY A 553 16.63 0.16 -7.95
CA GLY A 553 15.32 -0.33 -8.36
C GLY A 553 15.08 -1.82 -8.05
N PRO A 554 13.88 -2.34 -8.36
CA PRO A 554 13.50 -3.68 -7.98
C PRO A 554 14.40 -4.74 -8.61
N ARG A 555 14.76 -5.73 -7.80
CA ARG A 555 15.64 -6.83 -8.20
C ARG A 555 15.56 -7.98 -7.22
N SER A 556 16.08 -9.13 -7.62
CA SER A 556 16.42 -10.19 -6.69
C SER A 556 17.76 -9.95 -6.00
N VAL A 557 17.83 -10.28 -4.72
CA VAL A 557 19.04 -10.20 -3.88
C VAL A 557 20.10 -11.25 -4.25
N GLY A 558 19.72 -12.26 -5.02
CA GLY A 558 20.64 -13.29 -5.50
C GLY A 558 19.97 -14.17 -6.54
N ASN A 559 20.63 -15.27 -6.88
CA ASN A 559 20.05 -16.23 -7.82
C ASN A 559 18.82 -16.91 -7.20
N PRO A 560 17.77 -17.16 -8.00
CA PRO A 560 16.63 -17.96 -7.56
C PRO A 560 17.07 -19.31 -7.00
N VAL A 561 16.53 -19.67 -5.85
CA VAL A 561 16.83 -20.94 -5.18
C VAL A 561 15.86 -22.00 -5.67
N LEU A 562 16.41 -23.13 -6.12
CA LEU A 562 15.65 -24.32 -6.48
C LEU A 562 15.57 -25.27 -5.28
N ASN A 563 14.40 -25.34 -4.66
CA ASN A 563 14.11 -26.27 -3.59
C ASN A 563 13.56 -27.57 -4.17
N ILE A 564 14.42 -28.59 -4.25
CA ILE A 564 14.09 -29.91 -4.80
C ILE A 564 13.84 -30.88 -3.65
N PRO A 565 12.67 -31.56 -3.60
CA PRO A 565 12.41 -32.59 -2.59
C PRO A 565 13.48 -33.69 -2.62
N THR A 566 13.92 -34.15 -1.45
CA THR A 566 14.99 -35.15 -1.33
C THR A 566 14.62 -36.46 -2.03
N ASN A 567 15.62 -37.13 -2.63
CA ASN A 567 15.47 -38.41 -3.32
C ASN A 567 14.48 -38.41 -4.50
N THR A 568 14.12 -37.24 -5.05
CA THR A 568 13.22 -37.17 -6.21
C THR A 568 13.95 -36.95 -7.53
N ILE A 569 15.00 -36.13 -7.52
CA ILE A 569 15.89 -35.82 -8.64
C ILE A 569 17.31 -35.62 -8.08
N ALA A 570 18.31 -36.17 -8.75
CA ALA A 570 19.72 -35.99 -8.42
C ALA A 570 20.16 -34.54 -8.70
N ALA A 571 21.08 -34.00 -7.90
CA ALA A 571 21.52 -32.61 -8.04
C ALA A 571 22.10 -32.30 -9.43
N GLU A 572 22.81 -33.28 -10.01
CA GLU A 572 23.42 -33.21 -11.34
C GLU A 572 22.38 -33.08 -12.45
N LYS A 573 21.14 -33.54 -12.23
CA LYS A 573 20.04 -33.52 -13.20
C LYS A 573 19.08 -32.35 -12.98
N SER A 574 19.41 -31.42 -12.08
CA SER A 574 18.58 -30.24 -11.77
C SER A 574 18.42 -29.28 -12.95
N GLY A 575 19.37 -29.25 -13.90
CA GLY A 575 19.29 -28.43 -15.11
C GLY A 575 18.12 -28.77 -16.05
N GLY A 576 17.48 -29.93 -15.88
CA GLY A 576 16.26 -30.27 -16.63
C GLY A 576 14.96 -29.81 -15.99
N LEU A 577 15.01 -29.17 -14.81
CA LEU A 577 13.84 -28.60 -14.16
C LEU A 577 13.53 -27.21 -14.72
N PRO A 578 12.24 -26.80 -14.74
CA PRO A 578 11.88 -25.44 -15.15
C PRO A 578 12.57 -24.40 -14.27
N SER A 579 13.11 -23.34 -14.85
CA SER A 579 13.79 -22.26 -14.12
C SER A 579 13.28 -20.89 -14.56
N LEU A 580 13.72 -19.83 -13.89
CA LEU A 580 13.49 -18.47 -14.38
C LEU A 580 14.51 -18.15 -15.46
N ARG A 581 14.04 -17.49 -16.53
CA ARG A 581 14.86 -17.12 -17.69
C ARG A 581 16.15 -16.42 -17.28
N GLN A 582 17.23 -16.81 -17.95
CA GLN A 582 18.53 -16.19 -17.87
C GLN A 582 18.86 -15.45 -19.18
N VAL A 583 19.38 -14.25 -19.05
CA VAL A 583 19.78 -13.37 -20.16
C VAL A 583 21.29 -13.20 -20.16
N ARG A 584 21.86 -12.95 -21.34
CA ARG A 584 23.30 -12.75 -21.50
C ARG A 584 23.71 -11.37 -20.98
N CYS A 585 24.56 -11.37 -19.97
CA CYS A 585 25.27 -10.18 -19.54
C CYS A 585 26.66 -10.12 -20.18
N VAL A 586 27.05 -8.95 -20.69
CA VAL A 586 28.40 -8.71 -21.26
C VAL A 586 29.05 -7.55 -20.52
N SER A 587 30.12 -7.85 -19.76
CA SER A 587 30.89 -6.87 -19.00
C SER A 587 31.65 -5.92 -19.90
N GLN A 588 31.71 -4.65 -19.51
CA GLN A 588 32.60 -3.64 -20.10
C GLN A 588 33.99 -3.67 -19.46
N VAL A 589 34.13 -4.29 -18.29
CA VAL A 589 35.42 -4.64 -17.69
C VAL A 589 35.94 -5.91 -18.35
N VAL A 590 37.20 -5.87 -18.80
CA VAL A 590 37.90 -7.00 -19.40
C VAL A 590 38.78 -7.69 -18.35
N ASP A 591 38.98 -8.99 -18.51
CA ASP A 591 39.90 -9.76 -17.68
C ASP A 591 41.39 -9.45 -18.01
N ASP A 592 42.31 -10.12 -17.31
CA ASP A 592 43.76 -9.99 -17.53
C ASP A 592 44.20 -10.35 -18.97
N ASN A 593 43.36 -11.04 -19.73
CA ASN A 593 43.59 -11.42 -21.12
C ASN A 593 42.91 -10.47 -22.13
N ASN A 594 42.37 -9.33 -21.66
CA ASN A 594 41.66 -8.34 -22.46
C ASN A 594 40.37 -8.89 -23.11
N VAL A 595 39.72 -9.86 -22.46
CA VAL A 595 38.46 -10.46 -22.89
C VAL A 595 37.32 -9.95 -21.99
N GLN A 596 36.21 -9.52 -22.59
CA GLN A 596 35.02 -9.15 -21.83
C GLN A 596 34.43 -10.36 -21.12
N LYS A 597 34.23 -10.26 -19.81
CA LYS A 597 33.54 -11.29 -19.03
C LYS A 597 32.07 -11.38 -19.47
N GLN A 598 31.57 -12.58 -19.65
CA GLN A 598 30.17 -12.82 -20.03
C GLN A 598 29.58 -13.88 -19.13
N LEU A 599 28.37 -13.63 -18.64
CA LEU A 599 27.70 -14.50 -17.69
C LEU A 599 26.20 -14.60 -18.03
N PRO A 600 25.58 -15.74 -17.73
CA PRO A 600 24.14 -15.82 -17.65
C PRO A 600 23.68 -15.17 -16.33
N VAL A 601 22.74 -14.24 -16.42
CA VAL A 601 22.14 -13.57 -15.26
C VAL A 601 20.63 -13.72 -15.34
N THR A 602 19.96 -13.96 -14.20
CA THR A 602 18.51 -14.08 -14.21
C THR A 602 17.84 -12.76 -14.63
N GLU A 603 16.71 -12.81 -15.33
CA GLU A 603 15.97 -11.61 -15.78
C GLU A 603 15.52 -10.69 -14.62
N ILE A 604 15.40 -11.23 -13.40
CA ILE A 604 15.08 -10.47 -12.18
C ILE A 604 16.32 -9.92 -11.45
N GLY A 605 17.54 -10.23 -11.92
CA GLY A 605 18.80 -9.92 -11.25
C GLY A 605 19.26 -8.48 -11.47
N PHE A 606 20.11 -7.95 -10.59
CA PHE A 606 20.57 -6.55 -10.68
C PHE A 606 21.35 -6.26 -11.97
N SER A 607 22.23 -7.17 -12.36
CA SER A 607 23.09 -7.08 -13.55
C SER A 607 22.35 -7.43 -14.84
N ALA A 608 21.05 -7.71 -14.81
CA ALA A 608 20.26 -7.85 -16.03
C ALA A 608 20.19 -6.51 -16.78
N PRO A 609 20.16 -6.53 -18.13
CA PRO A 609 19.95 -5.33 -18.94
C PRO A 609 18.72 -4.55 -18.47
N VAL A 610 18.79 -3.22 -18.51
CA VAL A 610 17.76 -2.37 -17.88
C VAL A 610 16.40 -2.53 -18.55
N ASP A 611 16.37 -2.69 -19.87
CA ASP A 611 15.17 -2.98 -20.65
C ASP A 611 14.53 -4.32 -20.29
N VAL A 612 15.34 -5.32 -19.93
CA VAL A 612 14.85 -6.60 -19.39
C VAL A 612 14.19 -6.36 -18.03
N ARG A 613 14.88 -5.68 -17.11
CA ARG A 613 14.33 -5.39 -15.77
C ARG A 613 13.02 -4.60 -15.84
N GLU A 614 12.90 -3.66 -16.78
CA GLU A 614 11.66 -2.89 -16.99
C GLU A 614 10.47 -3.73 -17.38
N ASN A 615 10.67 -4.70 -18.27
CA ASN A 615 9.60 -5.61 -18.67
C ASN A 615 9.22 -6.55 -17.51
N VAL A 616 10.19 -6.88 -16.67
CA VAL A 616 10.03 -7.74 -15.49
C VAL A 616 9.32 -7.01 -14.35
N PHE A 617 9.58 -5.73 -14.08
CA PHE A 617 8.95 -4.96 -13.00
C PHE A 617 8.23 -3.70 -13.50
N PRO A 618 7.15 -3.85 -14.29
CA PRO A 618 6.56 -2.73 -15.01
C PRO A 618 5.57 -1.89 -14.18
N ASP A 619 5.23 -2.31 -12.96
CA ASP A 619 4.44 -1.52 -12.00
C ASP A 619 5.12 -1.57 -10.63
N LEU A 620 5.86 -0.50 -10.32
CA LEU A 620 6.62 -0.38 -9.10
C LEU A 620 5.71 -0.35 -7.86
N MET A 621 4.55 0.30 -7.94
CA MET A 621 3.58 0.35 -6.84
C MET A 621 2.85 -0.97 -6.61
N GLY A 622 2.75 -1.78 -7.65
CA GLY A 622 2.32 -3.17 -7.56
C GLY A 622 3.29 -4.07 -6.80
N LEU A 623 4.51 -3.62 -6.48
CA LEU A 623 5.52 -4.36 -5.70
C LEU A 623 5.62 -3.81 -4.28
N ARG A 624 5.74 -4.72 -3.30
CA ARG A 624 6.09 -4.34 -1.93
C ARG A 624 7.58 -4.00 -1.87
N GLU A 625 7.97 -3.11 -0.95
CA GLU A 625 9.38 -2.74 -0.69
C GLU A 625 10.29 -3.97 -0.69
N GLU A 626 9.88 -5.00 0.05
CA GLU A 626 10.56 -6.28 0.15
C GLU A 626 9.54 -7.41 0.23
N GLU A 627 9.79 -8.48 -0.52
CA GLU A 627 8.91 -9.65 -0.58
C GLU A 627 9.68 -10.92 -0.94
N ILE A 628 9.28 -12.05 -0.35
CA ILE A 628 9.77 -13.37 -0.77
C ILE A 628 8.71 -13.98 -1.66
N TRP A 629 9.10 -14.29 -2.88
CA TRP A 629 8.25 -14.95 -3.87
C TRP A 629 8.57 -16.44 -3.91
N THR A 630 7.53 -17.25 -3.95
CA THR A 630 7.63 -18.69 -4.11
C THR A 630 6.74 -19.15 -5.26
N MET A 631 7.29 -19.98 -6.13
CA MET A 631 6.56 -20.70 -7.18
C MET A 631 6.66 -22.18 -6.84
N THR A 632 5.58 -22.79 -6.35
CA THR A 632 5.61 -24.17 -5.86
C THR A 632 4.71 -25.06 -6.70
N TRP A 633 5.27 -26.13 -7.30
CA TRP A 633 4.49 -27.09 -8.06
C TRP A 633 3.48 -27.83 -7.17
N GLU A 634 2.20 -27.75 -7.54
CA GLU A 634 1.07 -28.18 -6.73
C GLU A 634 1.11 -27.63 -5.29
N GLY A 635 1.55 -26.37 -5.14
CA GLY A 635 1.71 -25.66 -3.89
C GLY A 635 0.40 -25.30 -3.19
N SER A 636 0.50 -24.92 -1.91
CA SER A 636 -0.64 -24.39 -1.13
C SER A 636 -1.17 -23.10 -1.77
N LEU A 637 -2.49 -22.89 -1.71
CA LEU A 637 -3.14 -21.65 -2.12
C LEU A 637 -3.14 -20.57 -1.01
N SER A 638 -2.38 -20.81 0.07
CA SER A 638 -2.17 -19.87 1.16
C SER A 638 -0.79 -20.08 1.76
N LEU A 639 -0.08 -18.98 2.06
CA LEU A 639 1.18 -18.97 2.82
C LEU A 639 0.99 -18.59 4.29
N ASP A 640 -0.25 -18.38 4.74
CA ASP A 640 -0.48 -17.81 6.06
C ASP A 640 -0.05 -18.74 7.20
N LYS A 641 0.64 -18.12 8.16
CA LYS A 641 0.99 -18.68 9.46
C LYS A 641 -0.04 -18.24 10.49
N ALA A 642 0.09 -18.69 11.73
CA ALA A 642 -0.86 -18.33 12.80
C ALA A 642 -0.88 -16.81 13.11
N ASP A 643 0.17 -16.08 12.72
CA ASP A 643 0.39 -14.65 12.93
C ASP A 643 0.21 -13.79 11.65
N THR A 644 -0.10 -14.40 10.50
CA THR A 644 -0.41 -13.69 9.26
C THR A 644 -1.77 -14.11 8.73
N ALA A 645 -2.57 -13.16 8.21
CA ALA A 645 -3.94 -13.42 7.76
C ALA A 645 -4.22 -12.77 6.39
N ILE A 646 -3.32 -12.97 5.44
CA ILE A 646 -3.45 -12.44 4.07
C ILE A 646 -4.48 -13.26 3.27
N ASP A 647 -4.35 -14.59 3.25
CA ASP A 647 -5.18 -15.55 2.50
C ASP A 647 -6.11 -16.40 3.41
N GLY A 648 -5.97 -16.25 4.73
CA GLY A 648 -6.45 -17.17 5.76
C GLY A 648 -5.57 -18.41 5.92
N PRO A 649 -5.71 -19.18 7.01
CA PRO A 649 -4.76 -20.22 7.39
C PRO A 649 -4.60 -21.30 6.31
N ALA A 650 -3.35 -21.73 6.08
CA ALA A 650 -3.03 -22.76 5.09
C ALA A 650 -3.71 -24.12 5.40
N THR A 651 -3.83 -24.47 6.68
CA THR A 651 -4.61 -25.64 7.12
C THR A 651 -5.92 -25.21 7.76
N ARG A 652 -7.03 -25.78 7.28
CA ARG A 652 -8.41 -25.46 7.69
C ARG A 652 -9.13 -26.69 8.22
N PHE A 653 -10.33 -26.49 8.75
CA PHE A 653 -11.18 -27.56 9.29
C PHE A 653 -12.51 -27.62 8.57
N GLY A 654 -12.89 -28.80 8.11
CA GLY A 654 -14.19 -29.01 7.48
C GLY A 654 -14.73 -30.40 7.75
N GLN A 655 -16.02 -30.58 7.54
CA GLN A 655 -16.70 -31.86 7.70
C GLN A 655 -16.85 -32.55 6.36
N LEU A 656 -16.40 -33.80 6.26
CA LEU A 656 -16.61 -34.61 5.06
C LEU A 656 -17.89 -35.45 5.15
N PHE A 657 -18.53 -35.59 3.99
CA PHE A 657 -19.67 -36.44 3.78
C PHE A 657 -19.42 -37.33 2.57
N VAL A 658 -19.73 -38.61 2.71
CA VAL A 658 -19.73 -39.61 1.65
C VAL A 658 -21.11 -40.22 1.59
N ASP A 659 -21.82 -39.93 0.50
CA ASP A 659 -23.18 -40.39 0.25
C ASP A 659 -23.34 -40.86 -1.21
N ALA A 660 -24.58 -41.10 -1.64
CA ALA A 660 -24.88 -41.58 -2.99
C ALA A 660 -24.41 -40.61 -4.11
N ASN A 661 -24.17 -39.34 -3.78
CA ASN A 661 -23.65 -38.32 -4.71
C ASN A 661 -22.12 -38.21 -4.69
N GLY A 662 -21.43 -39.07 -3.94
CA GLY A 662 -19.97 -39.09 -3.82
C GLY A 662 -19.46 -38.40 -2.55
N MET A 663 -18.22 -37.88 -2.60
CA MET A 663 -17.59 -37.22 -1.47
C MET A 663 -17.71 -35.70 -1.58
N ARG A 664 -18.10 -35.06 -0.50
CA ARG A 664 -18.08 -33.59 -0.38
C ARG A 664 -17.48 -33.14 0.94
N LEU A 665 -16.83 -31.98 0.93
CA LEU A 665 -16.34 -31.29 2.10
C LEU A 665 -17.19 -30.04 2.32
N ALA A 666 -17.74 -29.86 3.51
CA ALA A 666 -18.40 -28.63 3.92
C ALA A 666 -17.56 -27.88 4.96
N ASP A 667 -17.39 -26.58 4.76
CA ASP A 667 -16.71 -25.68 5.69
C ASP A 667 -17.64 -24.51 6.03
N ALA A 668 -17.96 -24.37 7.32
CA ALA A 668 -18.87 -23.35 7.82
C ALA A 668 -18.33 -21.92 7.65
N SER A 669 -17.01 -21.75 7.57
CA SER A 669 -16.36 -20.45 7.33
C SER A 669 -16.48 -19.96 5.89
N ARG A 670 -16.92 -20.83 4.97
CA ARG A 670 -17.12 -20.55 3.54
C ARG A 670 -15.89 -19.97 2.82
N PRO A 671 -14.70 -20.61 2.91
CA PRO A 671 -13.46 -20.00 2.47
C PRO A 671 -13.14 -20.20 0.99
N PHE A 672 -13.87 -21.05 0.26
CA PHE A 672 -13.33 -21.65 -0.96
C PHE A 672 -13.19 -20.68 -2.13
N CYS A 673 -14.15 -19.77 -2.33
CA CYS A 673 -14.04 -18.80 -3.42
C CYS A 673 -12.99 -17.74 -3.12
N SER A 674 -12.91 -17.26 -1.87
CA SER A 674 -11.91 -16.28 -1.43
C SER A 674 -10.50 -16.84 -1.28
N ALA A 675 -10.35 -18.18 -1.26
CA ALA A 675 -9.05 -18.85 -1.30
C ALA A 675 -8.60 -19.19 -2.73
N GLY A 676 -9.40 -18.84 -3.75
CA GLY A 676 -9.05 -19.07 -5.15
C GLY A 676 -9.09 -20.53 -5.59
N VAL A 677 -9.97 -21.34 -4.99
CA VAL A 677 -10.13 -22.74 -5.36
C VAL A 677 -10.86 -22.86 -6.70
N GLU A 678 -10.27 -23.62 -7.61
CA GLU A 678 -10.80 -23.91 -8.94
C GLU A 678 -11.10 -25.42 -9.09
N PRO A 679 -11.97 -25.81 -10.02
CA PRO A 679 -12.07 -27.21 -10.43
C PRO A 679 -10.71 -27.77 -10.87
N ASN A 680 -10.46 -29.03 -10.54
CA ASN A 680 -9.20 -29.76 -10.71
C ASN A 680 -8.07 -29.43 -9.73
N ASP A 681 -8.28 -28.48 -8.81
CA ASP A 681 -7.39 -28.31 -7.67
C ASP A 681 -7.35 -29.53 -6.75
N ILE A 682 -6.42 -29.50 -5.81
CA ILE A 682 -6.14 -30.61 -4.93
C ILE A 682 -6.56 -30.26 -3.53
N LEU A 683 -7.42 -31.09 -2.97
CA LEU A 683 -7.67 -31.12 -1.55
C LEU A 683 -6.82 -32.21 -0.91
N GLN A 684 -5.94 -31.82 0.02
CA GLN A 684 -5.12 -32.77 0.77
C GLN A 684 -5.56 -32.80 2.23
N LEU A 685 -5.96 -33.96 2.73
CA LEU A 685 -6.23 -34.13 4.16
C LEU A 685 -4.91 -34.25 4.93
N ARG A 686 -4.71 -33.34 5.89
CA ARG A 686 -3.50 -33.30 6.72
C ARG A 686 -3.58 -34.23 7.93
N GLY A 687 -4.78 -34.67 8.32
CA GLY A 687 -4.95 -35.57 9.45
C GLY A 687 -4.38 -35.00 10.75
N CYS A 688 -3.70 -35.84 11.53
CA CYS A 688 -3.00 -35.46 12.76
C CYS A 688 -1.52 -35.84 12.69
N ASP A 689 -0.68 -35.08 13.40
CA ASP A 689 0.74 -35.38 13.54
C ASP A 689 0.94 -36.41 14.67
N PRO A 690 1.46 -37.62 14.39
CA PRO A 690 1.68 -38.66 15.39
C PRO A 690 2.62 -38.23 16.52
N SER A 691 3.53 -37.28 16.26
CA SER A 691 4.46 -36.77 17.27
C SER A 691 3.77 -35.91 18.34
N LEU A 692 2.61 -35.33 18.00
CA LEU A 692 1.77 -34.56 18.93
C LEU A 692 0.74 -35.47 19.64
N GLY A 693 0.62 -36.73 19.23
CA GLY A 693 -0.39 -37.66 19.74
C GLY A 693 -1.82 -37.11 19.60
N ASP A 694 -2.65 -37.38 20.60
CA ASP A 694 -4.07 -36.97 20.60
C ASP A 694 -4.27 -35.45 20.65
N ALA A 695 -3.24 -34.67 21.00
CA ALA A 695 -3.32 -33.21 21.00
C ALA A 695 -3.54 -32.62 19.59
N GLY A 696 -3.21 -33.39 18.54
CA GLY A 696 -3.49 -33.02 17.15
C GLY A 696 -4.94 -33.22 16.71
N CYS A 697 -5.83 -33.72 17.58
CA CYS A 697 -7.20 -34.09 17.28
C CYS A 697 -8.23 -33.38 18.18
N PRO A 698 -9.50 -33.27 17.75
CA PRO A 698 -10.58 -32.79 18.60
C PRO A 698 -10.80 -33.67 19.84
N LEU A 699 -11.42 -33.11 20.89
CA LEU A 699 -11.77 -33.87 22.10
C LEU A 699 -12.62 -35.10 21.76
N GLY A 700 -12.25 -36.26 22.33
CA GLY A 700 -12.90 -37.55 22.08
C GLY A 700 -12.38 -38.32 20.85
N TYR A 701 -11.35 -37.80 20.18
CA TYR A 701 -10.66 -38.46 19.08
C TYR A 701 -9.22 -38.79 19.47
N THR A 702 -8.70 -39.89 18.92
CA THR A 702 -7.30 -40.28 19.02
C THR A 702 -6.61 -40.13 17.67
N CYS A 703 -5.32 -39.77 17.69
CA CYS A 703 -4.50 -39.74 16.49
C CYS A 703 -4.05 -41.15 16.11
N TYR A 704 -4.80 -41.79 15.21
CA TYR A 704 -4.54 -43.17 14.81
C TYR A 704 -3.63 -43.24 13.57
N VAL A 705 -2.55 -44.02 13.66
CA VAL A 705 -1.67 -44.36 12.54
C VAL A 705 -1.81 -45.84 12.25
N HIS A 706 -2.19 -46.18 11.02
CA HIS A 706 -2.30 -47.59 10.64
C HIS A 706 -0.90 -48.24 10.63
N PRO A 707 -0.69 -49.43 11.22
CA PRO A 707 0.63 -50.06 11.32
C PRO A 707 1.32 -50.32 9.98
N GLN A 708 0.55 -50.51 8.92
CA GLN A 708 1.04 -50.71 7.54
C GLN A 708 1.09 -49.40 6.73
N SER A 709 0.87 -48.23 7.35
CA SER A 709 1.04 -46.96 6.65
C SER A 709 2.52 -46.71 6.38
N GLN A 710 2.84 -46.38 5.14
CA GLN A 710 4.18 -45.95 4.74
C GLN A 710 4.30 -44.42 4.67
N VAL A 711 3.21 -43.69 5.01
CA VAL A 711 3.22 -42.23 5.04
C VAL A 711 3.73 -41.76 6.39
N ALA A 712 4.98 -41.30 6.40
CA ALA A 712 5.59 -40.74 7.60
C ALA A 712 4.82 -39.49 8.08
N GLY A 713 4.61 -39.36 9.39
CA GLY A 713 4.05 -38.16 10.00
C GLY A 713 2.55 -37.91 9.71
N LEU A 714 1.81 -38.87 9.17
CA LEU A 714 0.39 -38.72 8.84
C LEU A 714 -0.50 -39.73 9.59
N GLY A 715 -1.14 -39.26 10.67
CA GLY A 715 -2.24 -39.96 11.34
C GLY A 715 -3.62 -39.51 10.87
N ALA A 716 -4.68 -40.16 11.34
CA ALA A 716 -6.06 -39.72 11.18
C ALA A 716 -6.73 -39.56 12.55
N CYS A 717 -7.53 -38.51 12.71
CA CYS A 717 -8.34 -38.36 13.91
C CYS A 717 -9.55 -39.29 13.84
N MET A 718 -9.55 -40.31 14.69
CA MET A 718 -10.63 -41.30 14.79
C MET A 718 -11.24 -41.26 16.18
N LEU A 719 -12.54 -41.56 16.31
CA LEU A 719 -13.19 -41.65 17.63
C LEU A 719 -12.44 -42.67 18.49
N SER A 720 -12.03 -42.27 19.70
CA SER A 720 -11.10 -43.06 20.52
C SER A 720 -11.61 -44.48 20.83
N ASN A 721 -12.93 -44.65 20.96
CA ASN A 721 -13.57 -45.95 21.22
C ASN A 721 -13.84 -46.78 19.95
N GLU A 722 -13.67 -46.21 18.76
CA GLU A 722 -13.97 -46.87 17.48
C GLU A 722 -12.72 -47.11 16.63
N ALA A 723 -11.59 -46.47 16.96
CA ALA A 723 -10.36 -46.49 16.16
C ALA A 723 -9.88 -47.91 15.83
N GLU A 724 -9.82 -48.80 16.83
CA GLU A 724 -9.39 -50.20 16.62
C GLU A 724 -10.39 -50.99 15.76
N ARG A 725 -11.70 -50.80 16.00
CA ARG A 725 -12.76 -51.46 15.22
C ARG A 725 -12.76 -51.02 13.75
N LEU A 726 -12.47 -49.74 13.51
CA LEU A 726 -12.50 -49.13 12.19
C LEU A 726 -11.16 -49.26 11.44
N ALA A 727 -10.06 -49.60 12.10
CA ALA A 727 -8.73 -49.70 11.49
C ALA A 727 -8.70 -50.55 10.21
N THR A 728 -9.32 -51.74 10.23
CA THR A 728 -9.40 -52.61 9.05
C THR A 728 -10.32 -52.05 7.97
N THR A 729 -11.49 -51.53 8.37
CA THR A 729 -12.50 -50.99 7.43
C THR A 729 -12.00 -49.74 6.72
N CYS A 730 -11.20 -48.93 7.41
CA CYS A 730 -10.64 -47.67 6.92
C CYS A 730 -9.21 -47.83 6.41
N SER A 731 -8.70 -49.05 6.25
CA SER A 731 -7.28 -49.32 6.00
C SER A 731 -6.75 -48.64 4.73
N GLU A 732 -7.48 -48.68 3.61
CA GLU A 732 -7.11 -48.00 2.36
C GLU A 732 -6.98 -46.48 2.57
N PHE A 733 -7.95 -45.86 3.24
CA PHE A 733 -7.91 -44.43 3.58
C PHE A 733 -6.75 -44.07 4.50
N LEU A 734 -6.51 -44.88 5.53
CA LEU A 734 -5.50 -44.62 6.55
C LEU A 734 -4.07 -44.74 6.01
N ARG A 735 -3.86 -45.55 4.98
CA ARG A 735 -2.53 -45.80 4.36
C ARG A 735 -2.24 -44.91 3.15
N SER A 736 -3.24 -44.24 2.60
CA SER A 736 -3.08 -43.28 1.50
C SER A 736 -2.60 -41.90 1.96
N ILE A 737 -2.07 -41.09 1.04
CA ILE A 737 -1.72 -39.67 1.26
C ILE A 737 -2.94 -38.73 1.24
N ARG A 738 -4.14 -39.25 0.95
CA ARG A 738 -5.46 -38.58 1.05
C ARG A 738 -5.52 -37.29 0.23
N ARG A 739 -5.07 -37.36 -1.03
CA ARG A 739 -5.22 -36.29 -2.02
C ARG A 739 -6.43 -36.56 -2.90
N TYR A 740 -7.26 -35.56 -3.10
CA TYR A 740 -8.49 -35.64 -3.88
C TYR A 740 -8.53 -34.51 -4.90
N THR A 741 -9.14 -34.77 -6.05
CA THR A 741 -9.38 -33.73 -7.03
C THR A 741 -10.69 -33.00 -6.71
N VAL A 742 -10.66 -31.67 -6.74
CA VAL A 742 -11.86 -30.84 -6.60
C VAL A 742 -12.67 -30.91 -7.91
N ALA A 743 -13.92 -31.35 -7.84
CA ALA A 743 -14.81 -31.44 -8.99
C ALA A 743 -15.63 -30.17 -9.20
N THR A 744 -16.25 -29.66 -8.14
CA THR A 744 -17.04 -28.42 -8.17
C THR A 744 -16.79 -27.62 -6.91
N THR A 745 -16.80 -26.29 -7.06
CA THR A 745 -16.45 -25.32 -6.01
C THR A 745 -17.65 -24.42 -5.70
N LYS A 746 -18.05 -24.39 -4.44
CA LYS A 746 -18.98 -23.41 -3.87
C LYS A 746 -18.33 -22.75 -2.67
N THR A 747 -18.83 -21.58 -2.26
CA THR A 747 -18.26 -20.78 -1.18
C THR A 747 -17.98 -21.60 0.10
N GLY A 748 -18.87 -22.51 0.51
CA GLY A 748 -18.70 -23.37 1.68
C GLY A 748 -18.79 -24.86 1.44
N GLU A 749 -18.75 -25.32 0.19
CA GLU A 749 -18.77 -26.74 -0.14
C GLU A 749 -17.90 -27.07 -1.35
N LEU A 750 -17.14 -28.16 -1.25
CA LEU A 750 -16.39 -28.75 -2.36
C LEU A 750 -16.90 -30.15 -2.64
N GLN A 751 -17.17 -30.46 -3.91
CA GLN A 751 -17.32 -31.85 -4.36
C GLN A 751 -15.94 -32.40 -4.69
N LEU A 752 -15.65 -33.61 -4.24
CA LEU A 752 -14.35 -34.24 -4.33
C LEU A 752 -14.43 -35.57 -5.10
N LYS A 753 -13.39 -35.84 -5.88
CA LYS A 753 -13.19 -37.08 -6.63
C LYS A 753 -11.96 -37.83 -6.12
N PRO A 754 -11.99 -39.17 -6.09
CA PRO A 754 -10.80 -39.99 -5.91
C PRO A 754 -9.72 -39.61 -6.92
N ARG A 755 -8.45 -39.78 -6.55
CA ARG A 755 -7.32 -39.38 -7.40
C ARG A 755 -6.41 -40.58 -7.65
N LYS A 756 -6.34 -41.04 -8.89
CA LYS A 756 -5.45 -42.13 -9.33
C LYS A 756 -4.00 -41.67 -9.28
N ALA A 757 -3.07 -42.57 -8.99
CA ALA A 757 -1.64 -42.32 -9.02
C ALA A 757 -1.15 -42.31 -10.47
N GLU A 758 -0.49 -41.22 -10.84
CA GLU A 758 0.04 -40.99 -12.17
C GLU A 758 1.56 -41.01 -12.14
N LEU A 759 2.17 -41.56 -13.19
CA LEU A 759 3.59 -41.41 -13.43
C LEU A 759 3.93 -39.94 -13.72
N ARG A 760 4.78 -39.35 -12.88
CA ARG A 760 5.15 -37.92 -12.95
C ARG A 760 5.67 -37.46 -14.32
N THR A 761 6.36 -38.34 -15.06
CA THR A 761 6.93 -38.08 -16.39
C THR A 761 5.92 -38.27 -17.52
N THR A 762 4.63 -38.41 -17.22
CA THR A 762 3.56 -38.39 -18.23
C THR A 762 3.65 -37.10 -19.05
N PRO A 763 3.71 -37.16 -20.39
CA PRO A 763 3.86 -35.97 -21.22
C PRO A 763 2.73 -34.97 -20.99
N ILE A 764 3.04 -33.68 -21.11
CA ILE A 764 2.02 -32.61 -20.92
C ILE A 764 0.90 -32.65 -21.96
N ASN A 765 1.07 -33.37 -23.07
CA ASN A 765 0.04 -33.61 -24.10
C ASN A 765 -0.70 -34.95 -23.95
N GLY A 766 -0.35 -35.71 -22.91
CA GLY A 766 -0.83 -37.07 -22.65
C GLY A 766 0.04 -38.16 -23.29
N CYS A 767 -0.08 -39.37 -22.75
CA CYS A 767 0.62 -40.55 -23.28
C CYS A 767 -0.06 -41.08 -24.56
N THR A 768 0.70 -41.85 -25.36
CA THR A 768 0.23 -42.48 -26.60
C THR A 768 -0.11 -43.95 -26.42
N ASP A 769 0.71 -44.69 -25.66
CA ASP A 769 0.54 -46.12 -25.43
C ASP A 769 1.26 -46.58 -24.14
N ASP A 770 1.02 -47.83 -23.76
CA ASP A 770 1.58 -48.42 -22.54
C ASP A 770 3.12 -48.57 -22.62
N ALA A 771 3.69 -48.78 -23.82
CA ALA A 771 5.13 -48.92 -24.00
C ALA A 771 5.88 -47.60 -23.76
N GLN A 772 5.29 -46.48 -24.15
CA GLN A 772 5.77 -45.15 -23.80
C GLN A 772 5.77 -44.96 -22.28
N CYS A 773 4.73 -45.42 -21.57
CA CYS A 773 4.67 -45.29 -20.12
C CYS A 773 5.78 -46.06 -19.40
N GLU A 774 6.12 -47.27 -19.85
CA GLU A 774 7.23 -48.03 -19.27
C GLU A 774 8.59 -47.33 -19.52
N MET A 775 8.83 -46.80 -20.72
CA MET A 775 10.02 -46.00 -21.01
C MET A 775 10.14 -44.77 -20.10
N LEU A 776 9.03 -44.08 -19.87
CA LEU A 776 8.98 -42.89 -19.03
C LEU A 776 9.17 -43.23 -17.54
N ALA A 777 8.76 -44.43 -17.10
CA ALA A 777 8.95 -44.90 -15.74
C ALA A 777 10.42 -45.21 -15.47
N ASP A 778 11.08 -45.92 -16.39
CA ASP A 778 12.53 -46.16 -16.35
C ASP A 778 13.31 -44.83 -16.31
N TYR A 779 12.89 -43.86 -17.13
CA TYR A 779 13.48 -42.53 -17.12
C TYR A 779 13.27 -41.82 -15.78
N ALA A 780 12.06 -41.89 -15.20
CA ALA A 780 11.77 -41.31 -13.90
C ALA A 780 12.63 -41.91 -12.77
N LEU A 781 12.96 -43.19 -12.81
CA LEU A 781 13.90 -43.77 -11.84
C LEU A 781 15.32 -43.25 -12.05
N LYS A 782 15.77 -43.19 -13.30
CA LYS A 782 17.10 -42.67 -13.67
C LYS A 782 17.29 -41.22 -13.23
N THR A 783 16.23 -40.39 -13.15
CA THR A 783 16.39 -39.01 -12.67
C THR A 783 16.86 -38.92 -11.21
N THR A 784 16.69 -39.97 -10.41
CA THR A 784 17.21 -40.02 -9.02
C THR A 784 18.68 -40.43 -8.92
N SER A 785 19.25 -40.97 -9.99
CA SER A 785 20.65 -41.38 -10.10
C SER A 785 21.51 -40.21 -10.54
N SER A 786 22.67 -40.01 -9.92
CA SER A 786 23.68 -39.04 -10.36
C SER A 786 24.52 -39.53 -11.55
N ALA A 787 24.33 -40.78 -12.00
CA ALA A 787 25.08 -41.34 -13.11
C ALA A 787 24.67 -40.76 -14.48
N ASN A 788 25.64 -40.76 -15.41
CA ASN A 788 25.40 -40.46 -16.81
C ASN A 788 24.50 -41.52 -17.46
N PRO A 789 23.59 -41.14 -18.37
CA PRO A 789 22.71 -42.08 -19.07
C PRO A 789 23.42 -43.30 -19.67
N VAL A 790 24.61 -43.12 -20.24
CA VAL A 790 25.40 -44.20 -20.87
C VAL A 790 25.92 -45.26 -19.88
N SER A 791 26.08 -44.89 -18.60
CA SER A 791 26.66 -45.76 -17.56
C SER A 791 25.74 -45.94 -16.35
N ASP A 792 24.49 -45.49 -16.43
CA ASP A 792 23.52 -45.57 -15.34
C ASP A 792 23.09 -47.03 -15.12
N PRO A 793 23.44 -47.66 -13.98
CA PRO A 793 23.09 -49.04 -13.71
C PRO A 793 21.64 -49.22 -13.26
N THR A 794 20.85 -48.13 -13.19
CA THR A 794 19.45 -48.17 -12.76
C THR A 794 18.66 -49.10 -13.69
N GLY A 795 18.09 -50.15 -13.09
CA GLY A 795 17.25 -51.12 -13.79
C GLY A 795 15.90 -50.55 -14.19
N ALA A 796 15.07 -51.39 -14.81
CA ALA A 796 13.70 -51.04 -15.16
C ALA A 796 12.83 -50.79 -13.91
N ASP A 797 11.81 -49.95 -14.03
CA ASP A 797 10.84 -49.75 -12.95
C ASP A 797 10.09 -51.07 -12.68
N PRO A 798 10.03 -51.55 -11.43
CA PRO A 798 9.33 -52.77 -11.10
C PRO A 798 7.80 -52.64 -11.17
N LYS A 799 7.26 -51.42 -11.27
CA LYS A 799 5.82 -51.15 -11.36
C LYS A 799 5.36 -51.22 -12.80
N THR A 800 4.04 -51.22 -12.99
CA THR A 800 3.43 -51.32 -14.32
C THR A 800 2.43 -50.22 -14.58
N TYR A 801 2.45 -49.73 -15.81
CA TYR A 801 1.72 -48.52 -16.19
C TYR A 801 0.78 -48.79 -17.36
N GLN A 802 -0.30 -48.02 -17.40
CA GLN A 802 -1.25 -48.08 -18.50
C GLN A 802 -1.60 -46.67 -18.96
N CYS A 803 -1.52 -46.45 -20.27
CA CYS A 803 -1.94 -45.22 -20.89
C CYS A 803 -3.46 -45.20 -21.02
N ARG A 804 -4.14 -44.40 -20.20
CA ARG A 804 -5.61 -44.31 -20.14
C ARG A 804 -6.11 -42.90 -19.83
N LEU A 805 -7.33 -42.61 -20.27
CA LEU A 805 -8.02 -41.39 -19.94
C LEU A 805 -8.30 -41.33 -18.43
N ASP A 806 -7.96 -40.22 -17.80
CA ASP A 806 -8.34 -39.92 -16.42
C ASP A 806 -9.33 -38.74 -16.37
N PRO A 807 -10.64 -39.00 -16.35
CA PRO A 807 -11.66 -37.94 -16.33
C PRO A 807 -11.79 -37.25 -14.96
N ASP A 808 -11.02 -37.68 -13.97
CA ASP A 808 -11.04 -37.14 -12.60
C ASP A 808 -9.91 -36.13 -12.34
N ARG A 809 -9.17 -35.74 -13.39
CA ARG A 809 -8.18 -34.66 -13.38
C ARG A 809 -8.43 -33.73 -14.57
N ALA A 810 -7.77 -32.56 -14.58
CA ALA A 810 -7.79 -31.67 -15.73
C ALA A 810 -7.27 -32.39 -16.99
N PRO A 811 -7.69 -32.04 -18.21
CA PRO A 811 -7.01 -32.53 -19.41
C PRO A 811 -5.53 -32.10 -19.42
N LYS A 812 -4.65 -32.99 -19.87
CA LYS A 812 -3.23 -32.68 -20.08
C LYS A 812 -3.07 -31.75 -21.28
N GLY A 813 -2.59 -30.53 -21.06
CA GLY A 813 -2.24 -29.57 -22.12
C GLY A 813 -3.44 -28.94 -22.83
N THR A 814 -3.20 -27.85 -23.55
CA THR A 814 -4.25 -27.16 -24.32
C THR A 814 -4.70 -28.04 -25.49
N GLY A 815 -5.86 -28.70 -25.35
CA GLY A 815 -6.41 -29.60 -26.38
C GLY A 815 -5.83 -31.03 -26.37
N GLY A 816 -5.12 -31.44 -25.33
CA GLY A 816 -4.60 -32.80 -25.24
C GLY A 816 -5.66 -33.85 -24.92
N THR A 817 -5.25 -35.12 -25.00
CA THR A 817 -6.15 -36.28 -25.02
C THR A 817 -6.73 -36.64 -23.65
N GLY A 818 -6.17 -36.07 -22.57
CA GLY A 818 -6.47 -36.47 -21.18
C GLY A 818 -5.90 -37.84 -20.79
N MET A 819 -5.13 -38.47 -21.67
CA MET A 819 -4.48 -39.76 -21.43
C MET A 819 -3.29 -39.61 -20.50
N ARG A 820 -3.18 -40.49 -19.50
CA ARG A 820 -2.15 -40.48 -18.48
C ARG A 820 -1.54 -41.87 -18.30
N CYS A 821 -0.28 -41.93 -17.89
CA CYS A 821 0.35 -43.18 -17.48
C CYS A 821 -0.06 -43.48 -16.04
N LEU A 822 -1.15 -44.25 -15.88
CA LEU A 822 -1.71 -44.61 -14.59
C LEU A 822 -1.05 -45.88 -14.06
N THR A 823 -0.66 -45.86 -12.78
CA THR A 823 -0.05 -47.03 -12.13
C THR A 823 -1.10 -48.10 -11.87
N THR A 824 -0.89 -49.29 -12.42
CA THR A 824 -1.77 -50.47 -12.25
C THR A 824 -1.27 -51.36 -11.13
N CYS A 825 -2.16 -52.11 -10.49
CA CYS A 825 -1.81 -52.96 -9.35
C CYS A 825 -2.73 -54.18 -9.23
N GLU A 826 -2.22 -55.24 -8.62
CA GLU A 826 -2.98 -56.37 -8.08
C GLU A 826 -3.06 -56.30 -6.55
N THR A 827 -2.00 -55.77 -5.92
CA THR A 827 -1.87 -55.61 -4.47
C THR A 827 -1.22 -54.27 -4.13
N ASP A 828 -1.29 -53.87 -2.86
CA ASP A 828 -0.63 -52.64 -2.40
C ASP A 828 0.90 -52.65 -2.57
N ALA A 829 1.52 -53.82 -2.70
CA ALA A 829 2.96 -53.93 -2.92
C ALA A 829 3.38 -53.40 -4.31
N ASP A 830 2.45 -53.33 -5.24
CA ASP A 830 2.66 -52.80 -6.60
C ASP A 830 2.61 -51.25 -6.61
N CYS A 831 2.17 -50.63 -5.51
CA CYS A 831 1.97 -49.20 -5.39
C CYS A 831 3.15 -48.49 -4.69
N ALA A 832 3.31 -47.19 -4.99
CA ALA A 832 4.28 -46.36 -4.27
C ALA A 832 3.84 -46.13 -2.81
N GLY A 833 4.80 -45.90 -1.92
CA GLY A 833 4.48 -45.55 -0.52
C GLY A 833 3.50 -44.38 -0.44
N GLY A 834 2.39 -44.60 0.28
CA GLY A 834 1.31 -43.62 0.40
C GLY A 834 0.25 -43.67 -0.69
N THR A 835 0.33 -44.62 -1.62
CA THR A 835 -0.77 -44.97 -2.53
C THR A 835 -1.26 -46.39 -2.23
N VAL A 836 -2.54 -46.66 -2.50
CA VAL A 836 -3.18 -47.96 -2.20
C VAL A 836 -3.78 -48.57 -3.45
N CYS A 837 -3.75 -49.88 -3.56
CA CYS A 837 -4.33 -50.59 -4.69
C CYS A 837 -5.84 -50.68 -4.53
N HIS A 838 -6.59 -50.01 -5.41
CA HIS A 838 -8.04 -50.04 -5.41
C HIS A 838 -8.55 -50.82 -6.62
N ALA A 839 -9.47 -51.76 -6.37
CA ALA A 839 -10.00 -52.62 -7.41
C ALA A 839 -10.77 -51.83 -8.46
N ASP A 840 -10.46 -52.05 -9.73
CA ASP A 840 -11.12 -51.42 -10.86
C ASP A 840 -11.12 -52.39 -12.05
N THR A 841 -12.32 -52.73 -12.52
CA THR A 841 -12.52 -53.64 -13.66
C THR A 841 -12.01 -53.08 -14.99
N ALA A 842 -11.76 -51.77 -15.07
CA ALA A 842 -11.13 -51.15 -16.24
C ALA A 842 -9.62 -51.43 -16.30
N SER A 843 -9.00 -51.82 -15.18
CA SER A 843 -7.58 -52.19 -15.12
C SER A 843 -7.37 -53.65 -15.53
N PRO A 844 -6.40 -53.95 -16.41
CA PRO A 844 -6.07 -55.33 -16.81
C PRO A 844 -5.44 -56.15 -15.67
N ARG A 845 -4.94 -55.49 -14.62
CA ARG A 845 -4.39 -56.09 -13.41
C ARG A 845 -5.37 -56.11 -12.24
N GLY A 846 -6.63 -55.74 -12.47
CA GLY A 846 -7.68 -55.76 -11.46
C GLY A 846 -7.74 -54.53 -10.55
N GLY A 847 -6.77 -53.60 -10.61
CA GLY A 847 -6.83 -52.32 -9.89
C GLY A 847 -5.89 -51.22 -10.37
N TYR A 848 -6.07 -50.02 -9.81
CA TYR A 848 -5.18 -48.87 -9.97
C TYR A 848 -4.68 -48.40 -8.60
N CYS A 849 -3.45 -47.88 -8.54
CA CYS A 849 -2.96 -47.22 -7.34
C CYS A 849 -3.65 -45.86 -7.16
N MET A 850 -4.07 -45.55 -5.93
CA MET A 850 -4.83 -44.33 -5.60
C MET A 850 -4.09 -43.47 -4.58
N GLU A 851 -4.00 -42.16 -4.83
CA GLU A 851 -3.53 -41.16 -3.87
C GLU A 851 -4.58 -40.85 -2.79
N GLY A 852 -5.87 -41.03 -3.14
CA GLY A 852 -7.01 -40.90 -2.24
C GLY A 852 -8.17 -41.73 -2.75
N VAL A 853 -8.71 -42.58 -1.87
CA VAL A 853 -9.88 -43.44 -2.12
C VAL A 853 -11.14 -42.83 -1.52
N LEU A 854 -12.32 -43.24 -1.96
CA LEU A 854 -13.57 -42.87 -1.30
C LEU A 854 -13.73 -43.70 -0.01
N PRO A 855 -13.53 -43.13 1.20
CA PRO A 855 -13.65 -43.91 2.41
C PRO A 855 -15.13 -44.15 2.77
N PRO A 856 -15.45 -45.20 3.53
CA PRO A 856 -16.73 -45.29 4.22
C PRO A 856 -16.97 -44.06 5.11
N GLN A 857 -18.20 -43.55 5.18
CA GLN A 857 -18.56 -42.39 6.01
C GLN A 857 -18.06 -42.51 7.46
N SER A 858 -18.11 -43.72 8.04
CA SER A 858 -17.63 -43.99 9.40
C SER A 858 -16.16 -43.65 9.64
N CYS A 859 -15.34 -43.63 8.59
CA CYS A 859 -13.91 -43.32 8.66
C CYS A 859 -13.61 -41.82 8.78
N ILE A 860 -14.60 -40.96 8.48
CA ILE A 860 -14.43 -39.50 8.35
C ILE A 860 -15.54 -38.71 9.07
N ASN A 861 -16.16 -39.30 10.11
CA ASN A 861 -17.27 -38.68 10.84
C ASN A 861 -16.92 -37.41 11.63
N GLY A 862 -15.63 -37.18 11.91
CA GLY A 862 -15.14 -35.99 12.61
C GLY A 862 -14.73 -34.85 11.69
N LEU A 863 -14.52 -33.67 12.26
CA LEU A 863 -13.86 -32.56 11.58
C LEU A 863 -12.47 -32.99 11.08
N GLN A 864 -12.21 -32.77 9.81
CA GLN A 864 -10.94 -33.10 9.18
C GLN A 864 -10.13 -31.83 8.91
N ARG A 865 -8.83 -31.93 9.16
CA ARG A 865 -7.85 -30.92 8.76
C ARG A 865 -7.53 -31.08 7.29
N TYR A 866 -7.64 -30.01 6.52
CA TYR A 866 -7.40 -30.03 5.08
C TYR A 866 -6.56 -28.83 4.64
N GLU A 867 -5.88 -28.99 3.51
CA GLU A 867 -5.17 -27.94 2.79
C GLU A 867 -5.64 -27.92 1.34
N LEU A 868 -5.72 -26.71 0.79
CA LEU A 868 -6.10 -26.45 -0.60
C LEU A 868 -4.82 -26.16 -1.38
N ARG A 869 -4.63 -26.86 -2.49
CA ARG A 869 -3.43 -26.78 -3.30
C ARG A 869 -3.77 -26.64 -4.77
N ALA A 870 -2.88 -25.98 -5.51
CA ALA A 870 -3.01 -25.90 -6.96
C ALA A 870 -2.95 -27.30 -7.59
N GLY A 871 -3.85 -27.58 -8.53
CA GLY A 871 -3.80 -28.78 -9.36
C GLY A 871 -2.99 -28.53 -10.63
N GLU A 872 -1.96 -29.34 -10.88
CA GLU A 872 -1.16 -29.33 -12.13
C GLU A 872 -0.64 -27.94 -12.57
N ALA A 873 -0.32 -27.10 -11.59
CA ALA A 873 0.25 -25.78 -11.80
C ALA A 873 1.21 -25.42 -10.67
N PHE A 874 2.13 -24.50 -10.95
CA PHE A 874 2.81 -23.74 -9.91
C PHE A 874 1.82 -22.78 -9.26
N ALA A 875 1.74 -22.81 -7.94
CA ALA A 875 1.15 -21.74 -7.16
C ALA A 875 2.23 -20.69 -6.91
N VAL A 876 1.96 -19.45 -7.30
CA VAL A 876 2.84 -18.28 -7.16
C VAL A 876 2.31 -17.41 -6.03
N LEU A 877 3.09 -17.29 -4.95
CA LEU A 877 2.69 -16.57 -3.75
C LEU A 877 3.81 -15.64 -3.31
N GLY A 878 3.43 -14.41 -2.97
CA GLY A 878 4.29 -13.44 -2.31
C GLY A 878 4.05 -13.45 -0.80
N SER A 879 5.10 -13.32 0.01
CA SER A 879 4.99 -13.37 1.47
C SER A 879 4.14 -12.24 2.09
N ARG A 880 3.84 -11.17 1.33
CA ARG A 880 3.02 -10.03 1.76
C ARG A 880 1.78 -9.82 0.90
N GLN A 881 1.79 -10.27 -0.35
CA GLN A 881 0.67 -10.19 -1.28
C GLN A 881 -0.24 -11.42 -1.26
N GLY A 882 0.24 -12.55 -0.76
CA GLY A 882 -0.51 -13.80 -0.71
C GLY A 882 -0.70 -14.43 -2.09
N PHE A 883 -1.76 -15.22 -2.22
CA PHE A 883 -2.14 -15.89 -3.47
C PHE A 883 -3.10 -15.03 -4.29
N MET A 884 -2.65 -14.53 -5.43
CA MET A 884 -3.49 -13.72 -6.32
C MET A 884 -4.39 -14.60 -7.18
N HIS A 885 -5.70 -14.32 -7.20
CA HIS A 885 -6.64 -15.06 -8.04
C HIS A 885 -7.87 -14.21 -8.42
N PRO A 886 -8.56 -14.55 -9.54
CA PRO A 886 -9.73 -13.82 -10.03
C PRO A 886 -11.06 -14.53 -9.69
N ILE A 887 -11.11 -15.28 -8.58
CA ILE A 887 -12.25 -16.15 -8.25
C ILE A 887 -13.17 -15.46 -7.25
N VAL A 888 -14.46 -15.42 -7.58
CA VAL A 888 -15.51 -14.80 -6.76
C VAL A 888 -16.69 -15.76 -6.58
N ALA A 889 -17.52 -15.52 -5.57
CA ALA A 889 -18.78 -16.22 -5.42
C ALA A 889 -19.86 -15.57 -6.30
N ASP A 890 -20.51 -16.35 -7.16
CA ASP A 890 -21.71 -15.88 -7.87
C ASP A 890 -22.93 -15.77 -6.93
N ALA A 891 -24.08 -15.32 -7.45
CA ALA A 891 -25.31 -15.19 -6.67
C ALA A 891 -25.83 -16.53 -6.10
N GLY A 892 -25.45 -17.67 -6.70
CA GLY A 892 -25.74 -19.02 -6.21
C GLY A 892 -24.69 -19.56 -5.23
N GLY A 893 -23.63 -18.79 -4.96
CA GLY A 893 -22.50 -19.19 -4.14
C GLY A 893 -21.53 -20.15 -4.83
N ASN A 894 -21.61 -20.35 -6.16
CA ASN A 894 -20.59 -21.10 -6.90
C ASN A 894 -19.35 -20.24 -7.08
N CYS A 895 -18.18 -20.84 -7.00
CA CYS A 895 -16.95 -20.12 -7.26
C CYS A 895 -16.72 -20.06 -8.77
N VAL A 896 -16.71 -18.85 -9.31
CA VAL A 896 -16.56 -18.58 -10.74
C VAL A 896 -15.44 -17.58 -10.95
N ARG A 897 -14.84 -17.61 -12.14
CA ARG A 897 -13.91 -16.56 -12.56
C ARG A 897 -14.69 -15.28 -12.76
N ASP A 898 -14.28 -14.20 -12.10
CA ASP A 898 -14.90 -12.89 -12.28
C ASP A 898 -14.64 -12.40 -13.72
N PRO A 899 -15.70 -12.18 -14.53
CA PRO A 899 -15.54 -11.69 -15.89
C PRO A 899 -14.94 -10.28 -15.95
N ASN A 900 -14.99 -9.52 -14.85
CA ASN A 900 -14.42 -8.18 -14.72
C ASN A 900 -13.07 -8.17 -13.98
N ALA A 901 -12.52 -9.35 -13.63
CA ALA A 901 -11.22 -9.42 -12.96
C ALA A 901 -10.14 -8.76 -13.82
N ASN A 902 -9.22 -8.08 -13.15
CA ASN A 902 -8.05 -7.55 -13.82
C ASN A 902 -7.17 -8.73 -14.32
N PRO A 903 -6.64 -8.68 -15.56
CA PRO A 903 -5.88 -9.78 -16.15
C PRO A 903 -4.56 -10.11 -15.43
N TYR A 904 -4.12 -9.28 -14.49
CA TYR A 904 -2.94 -9.48 -13.66
C TYR A 904 -3.24 -10.13 -12.30
N GLU A 905 -4.49 -10.49 -12.01
CA GLU A 905 -4.88 -11.26 -10.82
C GLU A 905 -4.69 -12.76 -11.06
N VAL A 906 -3.44 -13.13 -11.34
CA VAL A 906 -3.06 -14.51 -11.65
C VAL A 906 -1.99 -14.94 -10.67
N GLY A 907 -2.20 -16.11 -10.06
CA GLY A 907 -1.27 -16.75 -9.14
C GLY A 907 -0.90 -18.17 -9.56
N ARG A 908 -1.26 -18.59 -10.79
CA ARG A 908 -1.04 -19.94 -11.30
C ARG A 908 -0.22 -19.91 -12.58
N VAL A 909 0.76 -20.81 -12.66
CA VAL A 909 1.51 -21.07 -13.89
C VAL A 909 1.42 -22.58 -14.21
N PRO A 910 0.57 -22.99 -15.16
CA PRO A 910 0.52 -24.38 -15.61
C PRO A 910 1.80 -24.70 -16.41
N LEU A 911 2.06 -25.99 -16.69
CA LEU A 911 3.14 -26.40 -17.61
C LEU A 911 2.76 -26.32 -19.09
N SER A 912 1.50 -25.98 -19.38
CA SER A 912 1.05 -25.65 -20.72
C SER A 912 0.02 -24.52 -20.66
N ALA A 913 0.15 -23.57 -21.57
CA ALA A 913 -0.71 -22.40 -21.70
C ALA A 913 -1.00 -22.12 -23.18
N PRO A 914 -2.02 -21.31 -23.51
CA PRO A 914 -2.22 -20.86 -24.89
C PRO A 914 -1.01 -20.07 -25.40
N ALA A 915 -0.73 -20.11 -26.69
CA ALA A 915 0.38 -19.34 -27.29
C ALA A 915 0.20 -17.82 -27.06
N CYS A 916 1.30 -17.13 -26.76
CA CYS A 916 1.32 -15.68 -26.66
C CYS A 916 0.97 -15.05 -28.02
N PRO A 917 0.05 -14.08 -28.09
CA PRO A 917 -0.31 -13.47 -29.35
C PRO A 917 0.86 -12.70 -29.98
N ALA A 918 1.08 -12.89 -31.28
CA ALA A 918 2.09 -12.13 -32.01
C ALA A 918 1.74 -10.63 -32.00
N GLY A 919 2.70 -9.79 -31.61
CA GLY A 919 2.52 -8.34 -31.54
C GLY A 919 1.76 -7.85 -30.30
N ALA A 920 1.49 -8.71 -29.31
CA ALA A 920 1.08 -8.24 -27.99
C ALA A 920 2.19 -7.38 -27.38
N ASP A 921 1.80 -6.29 -26.73
CA ASP A 921 2.74 -5.43 -26.03
C ASP A 921 3.41 -6.21 -24.88
N PRO A 922 4.75 -6.22 -24.78
CA PRO A 922 5.46 -7.08 -23.82
C PRO A 922 5.18 -6.70 -22.36
N ARG A 923 4.84 -5.43 -22.06
CA ARG A 923 4.61 -4.93 -20.70
C ARG A 923 3.18 -5.19 -20.24
N THR A 924 2.21 -4.90 -21.10
CA THR A 924 0.79 -4.99 -20.78
C THR A 924 0.14 -6.31 -21.19
N GLY A 925 0.75 -7.04 -22.13
CA GLY A 925 0.15 -8.24 -22.74
C GLY A 925 -1.07 -7.92 -23.61
N ARG A 926 -1.33 -6.65 -23.95
CA ARG A 926 -2.48 -6.25 -24.77
C ARG A 926 -2.18 -6.30 -26.27
N LEU A 927 -3.22 -6.63 -27.02
CA LEU A 927 -3.25 -6.57 -28.48
C LEU A 927 -3.51 -5.15 -28.98
N ALA A 928 -3.24 -4.92 -30.26
CA ALA A 928 -3.47 -3.62 -30.91
C ALA A 928 -4.94 -3.18 -30.90
N ASP A 929 -5.89 -4.11 -30.73
CA ASP A 929 -7.32 -3.83 -30.56
C ASP A 929 -7.72 -3.49 -29.10
N GLY A 930 -6.75 -3.46 -28.18
CA GLY A 930 -6.94 -3.18 -26.76
C GLY A 930 -7.38 -4.38 -25.91
N THR A 931 -7.57 -5.56 -26.50
CA THR A 931 -7.92 -6.78 -25.75
C THR A 931 -6.70 -7.36 -25.03
N ALA A 932 -6.91 -7.98 -23.88
CA ALA A 932 -5.85 -8.68 -23.15
C ALA A 932 -5.59 -10.05 -23.80
N GLY A 933 -4.31 -10.36 -24.05
CA GLY A 933 -3.90 -11.70 -24.43
C GLY A 933 -4.09 -12.73 -23.30
N PRO A 934 -3.97 -14.03 -23.60
CA PRO A 934 -3.92 -15.07 -22.57
C PRO A 934 -2.77 -14.78 -21.59
N ASN A 935 -3.05 -14.97 -20.30
CA ASN A 935 -2.07 -14.85 -19.22
C ASN A 935 -2.37 -15.95 -18.18
N PRO A 936 -1.47 -16.95 -17.99
CA PRO A 936 -0.17 -17.12 -18.64
C PRO A 936 -0.27 -17.47 -20.14
N CYS A 937 0.85 -17.37 -20.87
CA CYS A 937 0.93 -17.79 -22.28
C CYS A 937 2.29 -18.42 -22.65
N GLU A 938 2.30 -19.32 -23.63
CA GLU A 938 3.49 -20.00 -24.15
C GLU A 938 4.19 -19.21 -25.26
N LEU A 939 5.53 -19.20 -25.24
CA LEU A 939 6.37 -18.57 -26.25
C LEU A 939 7.74 -19.26 -26.33
N THR A 940 8.58 -18.83 -27.28
CA THR A 940 9.99 -19.21 -27.34
C THR A 940 10.83 -17.98 -27.01
N VAL A 941 11.84 -18.14 -26.16
CA VAL A 941 12.74 -17.07 -25.74
C VAL A 941 14.21 -17.47 -25.92
N ASP A 942 15.06 -16.46 -26.03
CA ASP A 942 16.50 -16.63 -25.85
C ASP A 942 16.79 -16.91 -24.37
N GLU A 943 17.33 -18.09 -24.08
CA GLU A 943 17.85 -18.52 -22.78
C GLU A 943 19.37 -18.59 -22.86
N THR A 944 20.05 -17.93 -21.93
CA THR A 944 21.52 -17.98 -21.82
C THR A 944 21.91 -18.78 -20.60
N GLU A 945 22.68 -19.84 -20.77
CA GLU A 945 23.07 -20.75 -19.68
C GLU A 945 24.51 -21.25 -19.87
N PHE A 946 25.09 -21.79 -18.79
CA PHE A 946 26.29 -22.63 -18.91
C PHE A 946 25.87 -24.05 -19.27
N GLN A 947 26.44 -24.58 -20.35
CA GLN A 947 26.28 -25.98 -20.75
C GLN A 947 27.57 -26.74 -20.55
N LEU A 948 27.48 -27.95 -20.01
CA LEU A 948 28.63 -28.85 -19.88
C LEU A 948 29.26 -29.11 -21.25
N ASN A 949 30.58 -28.94 -21.33
CA ASN A 949 31.37 -29.10 -22.53
C ASN A 949 32.01 -30.50 -22.52
N TYR A 950 31.45 -31.45 -23.26
CA TYR A 950 32.00 -32.80 -23.34
C TYR A 950 33.09 -32.92 -24.40
N ASP A 951 34.17 -33.66 -24.08
CA ASP A 951 35.29 -33.91 -24.99
C ASP A 951 34.81 -34.68 -26.24
N PRO A 952 34.84 -34.06 -27.44
CA PRO A 952 34.37 -34.71 -28.66
C PRO A 952 35.26 -35.88 -29.07
N ALA A 953 36.49 -35.99 -28.54
CA ALA A 953 37.38 -37.13 -28.78
C ALA A 953 37.03 -38.35 -27.91
N GLN A 954 36.28 -38.17 -26.82
CA GLN A 954 35.84 -39.24 -25.92
C GLN A 954 34.34 -39.13 -25.58
N PRO A 955 33.44 -39.12 -26.59
CA PRO A 955 32.02 -38.81 -26.39
C PRO A 955 31.26 -39.88 -25.60
N ASP A 956 31.80 -41.09 -25.48
CA ASP A 956 31.18 -42.21 -24.74
C ASP A 956 31.67 -42.30 -23.29
N GLU A 957 32.64 -41.48 -22.88
CA GLU A 957 33.17 -41.43 -21.50
C GLU A 957 32.53 -40.31 -20.67
N CYS A 958 31.71 -39.43 -21.28
CA CYS A 958 31.12 -38.24 -20.66
C CYS A 958 32.15 -37.41 -19.88
N LYS A 959 33.37 -37.33 -20.42
CA LYS A 959 34.46 -36.57 -19.87
C LYS A 959 34.33 -35.11 -20.30
N LEU A 960 34.44 -34.19 -19.35
CA LEU A 960 34.41 -32.77 -19.63
C LEU A 960 35.72 -32.34 -20.31
N ALA A 961 35.61 -31.46 -21.30
CA ALA A 961 36.71 -30.79 -21.97
C ALA A 961 37.29 -29.66 -21.08
N ASP A 962 38.29 -28.94 -21.59
CA ASP A 962 38.81 -27.71 -20.98
C ASP A 962 38.56 -26.54 -21.95
N PRO A 963 37.70 -25.56 -21.60
CA PRO A 963 36.94 -25.45 -20.34
C PRO A 963 35.83 -26.52 -20.23
N ASP A 964 35.40 -26.82 -19.00
CA ASP A 964 34.40 -27.83 -18.66
C ASP A 964 32.95 -27.39 -18.92
N GLU A 965 32.73 -26.09 -19.09
CA GLU A 965 31.45 -25.48 -19.47
C GLU A 965 31.62 -24.45 -20.59
N ASN A 966 30.61 -24.35 -21.45
CA ASN A 966 30.47 -23.31 -22.46
C ASN A 966 29.28 -22.41 -22.14
N LEU A 967 29.47 -21.10 -22.24
CA LEU A 967 28.35 -20.16 -22.25
C LEU A 967 27.63 -20.24 -23.60
N VAL A 968 26.34 -20.55 -23.58
CA VAL A 968 25.52 -20.65 -24.79
C VAL A 968 24.26 -19.81 -24.68
N THR A 969 23.74 -19.37 -25.82
CA THR A 969 22.38 -18.83 -25.94
C THR A 969 21.60 -19.76 -26.87
N ARG A 970 20.47 -20.29 -26.39
CA ARG A 970 19.60 -21.19 -27.15
C ARG A 970 18.16 -20.68 -27.14
N GLN A 971 17.38 -21.15 -28.11
CA GLN A 971 15.93 -21.03 -28.06
C GLN A 971 15.39 -22.02 -27.03
N ALA A 972 14.63 -21.53 -26.05
CA ALA A 972 13.96 -22.35 -25.05
C ALA A 972 12.44 -22.15 -25.15
N GLU A 973 11.69 -23.24 -25.00
CA GLU A 973 10.24 -23.14 -24.74
C GLU A 973 10.03 -22.50 -23.37
N ALA A 974 9.07 -21.59 -23.29
CA ALA A 974 8.83 -20.83 -22.07
C ALA A 974 7.35 -20.51 -21.88
N ILE A 975 7.01 -20.19 -20.63
CA ILE A 975 5.70 -19.69 -20.23
C ILE A 975 5.90 -18.32 -19.61
N GLN A 976 5.32 -17.30 -20.24
CA GLN A 976 5.30 -15.96 -19.71
C GLN A 976 4.07 -15.78 -18.83
N PHE A 977 4.30 -15.27 -17.63
CA PHE A 977 3.31 -15.03 -16.60
C PHE A 977 3.40 -13.59 -16.12
N ARG A 978 2.25 -12.93 -15.98
CA ARG A 978 2.16 -11.56 -15.47
C ARG A 978 1.26 -11.52 -14.24
N ASN A 979 1.71 -10.85 -13.19
CA ASN A 979 0.88 -10.48 -12.06
C ASN A 979 0.94 -8.97 -11.81
N ARG A 980 0.36 -8.53 -10.69
CA ARG A 980 0.27 -7.11 -10.33
C ARG A 980 1.62 -6.39 -10.21
N GLY A 981 2.69 -7.09 -9.85
CA GLY A 981 4.00 -6.49 -9.64
C GLY A 981 5.04 -6.86 -10.69
N MET A 982 4.94 -8.04 -11.30
CA MET A 982 5.99 -8.59 -12.15
C MET A 982 5.52 -9.37 -13.37
N THR A 983 6.42 -9.44 -14.36
CA THR A 983 6.38 -10.36 -15.48
C THR A 983 7.53 -11.35 -15.32
N LEU A 984 7.22 -12.64 -15.25
CA LEU A 984 8.21 -13.71 -15.16
C LEU A 984 8.12 -14.62 -16.38
N THR A 985 9.26 -15.19 -16.76
CA THR A 985 9.41 -16.14 -17.84
C THR A 985 9.95 -17.44 -17.28
N LEU A 986 9.08 -18.46 -17.19
CA LEU A 986 9.46 -19.81 -16.80
C LEU A 986 9.96 -20.56 -18.03
N VAL A 987 11.25 -20.92 -18.08
CA VAL A 987 11.85 -21.66 -19.20
C VAL A 987 11.87 -23.16 -18.92
N ASP A 988 11.95 -23.94 -20.00
CA ASP A 988 12.00 -25.41 -19.97
C ASP A 988 10.85 -26.03 -19.15
N PRO A 989 9.56 -25.71 -19.45
CA PRO A 989 8.42 -26.36 -18.78
C PRO A 989 8.41 -27.88 -19.00
N THR A 990 9.09 -28.34 -20.05
CA THR A 990 9.34 -29.75 -20.36
C THR A 990 10.81 -29.98 -20.71
N TYR A 991 11.24 -31.24 -20.61
CA TYR A 991 12.61 -31.67 -20.88
C TYR A 991 12.62 -32.86 -21.83
N GLN A 992 13.49 -32.82 -22.85
CA GLN A 992 13.59 -33.88 -23.86
C GLN A 992 14.44 -35.08 -23.43
N GLY A 993 15.00 -35.03 -22.21
CA GLY A 993 15.90 -36.03 -21.69
C GLY A 993 17.33 -35.86 -22.18
N ASP A 994 18.21 -36.68 -21.62
CA ASP A 994 19.61 -36.77 -22.01
C ASP A 994 19.84 -38.02 -22.86
N ALA A 995 20.66 -37.94 -23.91
CA ALA A 995 20.97 -39.09 -24.75
C ALA A 995 22.07 -39.96 -24.17
N LYS A 996 23.19 -39.35 -23.77
CA LYS A 996 24.41 -40.04 -23.34
C LYS A 996 24.94 -39.53 -22.02
N CYS A 997 25.04 -38.21 -21.88
CA CYS A 997 25.66 -37.54 -20.75
C CYS A 997 24.68 -36.58 -20.09
N VAL A 998 24.80 -36.39 -18.78
CA VAL A 998 23.87 -35.52 -18.03
C VAL A 998 23.90 -34.10 -18.61
N GLY A 999 22.73 -33.54 -18.92
CA GLY A 999 22.64 -32.17 -19.43
C GLY A 999 23.05 -32.00 -20.90
N ASP A 1000 23.28 -33.08 -21.66
CA ASP A 1000 23.50 -32.99 -23.11
C ASP A 1000 22.23 -32.57 -23.87
N ARG A 1001 21.05 -32.66 -23.21
CA ARG A 1001 19.74 -32.30 -23.76
C ARG A 1001 19.48 -32.96 -25.12
N ALA A 1002 20.07 -34.10 -25.44
CA ALA A 1002 19.98 -34.73 -26.76
C ALA A 1002 19.01 -35.92 -26.81
N GLY A 1003 18.19 -36.10 -25.76
CA GLY A 1003 17.23 -37.18 -25.64
C GLY A 1003 16.11 -37.12 -26.71
N THR A 1004 15.29 -38.17 -26.71
CA THR A 1004 14.17 -38.35 -27.66
C THR A 1004 12.81 -38.29 -26.99
N LEU A 1005 12.77 -37.88 -25.72
CA LEU A 1005 11.52 -37.74 -24.99
C LEU A 1005 10.79 -36.50 -25.48
N VAL A 1006 9.47 -36.60 -25.61
CA VAL A 1006 8.63 -35.50 -26.11
C VAL A 1006 7.83 -34.93 -24.95
N ASN A 1007 8.02 -33.65 -24.67
CA ASN A 1007 7.19 -32.84 -23.77
C ASN A 1007 7.03 -33.45 -22.37
N VAL A 1008 8.12 -34.01 -21.81
CA VAL A 1008 8.13 -34.67 -20.51
C VAL A 1008 8.38 -33.65 -19.39
N PRO A 1009 7.47 -33.50 -18.41
CA PRO A 1009 7.71 -32.65 -17.27
C PRO A 1009 8.58 -33.37 -16.22
N LEU A 1010 9.57 -32.67 -15.66
CA LEU A 1010 10.40 -33.18 -14.55
C LEU A 1010 9.95 -32.70 -13.17
N VAL A 1011 8.96 -31.80 -13.08
CA VAL A 1011 8.51 -31.25 -11.80
C VAL A 1011 7.87 -32.30 -10.89
N VAL A 1012 8.07 -32.15 -9.58
CA VAL A 1012 7.52 -33.03 -8.55
C VAL A 1012 6.79 -32.21 -7.48
N PRO A 1013 5.76 -32.76 -6.81
CA PRO A 1013 5.05 -32.03 -5.75
C PRO A 1013 6.02 -31.51 -4.68
N GLY A 1014 5.97 -30.21 -4.42
CA GLY A 1014 6.88 -29.53 -3.49
C GLY A 1014 8.18 -29.03 -4.11
N TYR A 1015 8.43 -29.27 -5.40
CA TYR A 1015 9.43 -28.51 -6.15
C TYR A 1015 9.07 -27.02 -6.10
N GLN A 1016 10.04 -26.19 -5.73
CA GLN A 1016 9.81 -24.77 -5.54
C GLN A 1016 10.97 -23.95 -6.10
N ILE A 1017 10.62 -22.86 -6.78
CA ILE A 1017 11.53 -21.76 -7.11
C ILE A 1017 11.25 -20.64 -6.11
N ALA A 1018 12.27 -20.16 -5.40
CA ALA A 1018 12.11 -19.10 -4.42
C ALA A 1018 13.15 -17.99 -4.63
N PHE A 1019 12.72 -16.74 -4.47
CA PHE A 1019 13.63 -15.60 -4.54
C PHE A 1019 13.15 -14.46 -3.63
N ARG A 1020 14.10 -13.71 -3.06
CA ARG A 1020 13.85 -12.48 -2.31
C ARG A 1020 13.93 -11.32 -3.30
N GLN A 1021 12.83 -10.57 -3.43
CA GLN A 1021 12.77 -9.32 -4.17
C GLN A 1021 12.92 -8.15 -3.18
N THR A 1022 13.79 -7.20 -3.51
CA THR A 1022 14.01 -5.96 -2.75
C THR A 1022 13.75 -4.74 -3.63
N ALA A 1023 13.79 -3.54 -3.06
CA ALA A 1023 13.68 -2.27 -3.74
C ALA A 1023 12.37 -2.06 -4.54
N GLY A 1024 11.26 -2.66 -4.10
CA GLY A 1024 9.91 -2.37 -4.62
C GLY A 1024 9.41 -0.99 -4.21
N PHE A 1025 8.11 -0.73 -4.17
CA PHE A 1025 7.64 0.59 -3.74
C PHE A 1025 7.70 0.76 -2.21
N LYS A 1026 8.26 1.89 -1.77
CA LYS A 1026 8.30 2.27 -0.36
C LYS A 1026 7.69 3.67 -0.22
N PRO A 1027 6.51 3.83 0.40
CA PRO A 1027 5.92 5.16 0.53
C PRO A 1027 6.84 6.07 1.35
N LEU A 1028 7.06 7.29 0.88
CA LEU A 1028 7.70 8.34 1.66
C LEU A 1028 6.73 8.80 2.73
N LEU A 1029 7.15 8.59 3.97
CA LEU A 1029 6.40 8.99 5.15
C LEU A 1029 7.06 10.21 5.78
N VAL A 1030 6.23 11.10 6.32
CA VAL A 1030 6.72 12.11 7.25
C VAL A 1030 7.20 11.37 8.51
N PRO A 1031 8.40 11.63 9.04
CA PRO A 1031 8.98 10.87 10.16
C PRO A 1031 8.37 11.20 11.53
N ILE A 1032 7.06 11.42 11.57
CA ILE A 1032 6.23 11.50 12.78
C ILE A 1032 5.49 10.19 12.99
N LYS A 1033 5.09 9.92 14.24
CA LYS A 1033 4.29 8.75 14.61
C LYS A 1033 3.11 9.17 15.49
N PRO A 1034 2.14 9.94 14.98
CA PRO A 1034 0.91 10.19 15.71
C PRO A 1034 0.19 8.86 15.99
N ALA A 1035 -0.54 8.76 17.10
CA ALA A 1035 -1.35 7.57 17.38
C ALA A 1035 -2.69 7.60 16.62
N PHE A 1036 -3.32 8.77 16.56
CA PHE A 1036 -4.60 8.98 15.90
C PHE A 1036 -4.67 10.39 15.30
N PRO A 1037 -4.00 10.62 14.15
CA PRO A 1037 -4.01 11.92 13.51
C PRO A 1037 -5.40 12.23 12.96
N VAL A 1038 -6.02 13.32 13.41
CA VAL A 1038 -7.39 13.70 13.06
C VAL A 1038 -7.46 14.82 12.04
N LYS A 1039 -6.44 15.68 11.98
CA LYS A 1039 -6.42 16.83 11.08
C LYS A 1039 -4.99 17.14 10.65
N VAL A 1040 -4.84 17.54 9.39
CA VAL A 1040 -3.64 18.21 8.87
C VAL A 1040 -4.04 19.59 8.37
N VAL A 1041 -3.21 20.60 8.65
CA VAL A 1041 -3.46 22.01 8.31
C VAL A 1041 -2.20 22.64 7.73
N ARG A 1042 -2.35 23.38 6.64
CA ARG A 1042 -1.33 24.24 6.04
C ARG A 1042 -1.01 25.38 7.01
N GLY A 1043 0.22 25.39 7.48
CA GLY A 1043 0.75 26.42 8.35
C GLY A 1043 1.45 27.54 7.59
N PRO A 1044 1.86 28.60 8.30
CA PRO A 1044 2.70 29.64 7.73
C PRO A 1044 4.06 29.07 7.30
N GLN A 1045 4.80 29.82 6.48
CA GLN A 1045 6.17 29.49 6.07
C GLN A 1045 6.29 28.13 5.34
N ASP A 1046 5.28 27.73 4.57
CA ASP A 1046 5.23 26.44 3.88
C ASP A 1046 5.39 25.25 4.86
N SER A 1047 4.87 25.37 6.09
CA SER A 1047 4.87 24.29 7.09
C SER A 1047 3.55 23.53 7.10
N ILE A 1048 3.58 22.30 7.62
CA ILE A 1048 2.39 21.47 7.81
C ILE A 1048 2.25 21.12 9.28
N TRP A 1049 1.01 21.19 9.77
CA TRP A 1049 0.67 20.92 11.15
C TRP A 1049 -0.25 19.70 11.24
N VAL A 1050 0.16 18.69 12.01
CA VAL A 1050 -0.61 17.46 12.22
C VAL A 1050 -1.11 17.41 13.65
N MET A 1051 -2.44 17.28 13.80
CA MET A 1051 -3.12 17.17 15.10
C MET A 1051 -3.35 15.71 15.44
N ASP A 1052 -2.84 15.28 16.59
CA ASP A 1052 -3.03 13.92 17.12
C ASP A 1052 -4.01 13.95 18.30
N ALA A 1053 -5.23 13.47 18.04
CA ALA A 1053 -6.24 13.33 19.10
C ALA A 1053 -6.07 12.05 19.92
N GLY A 1054 -5.05 11.22 19.61
CA GLY A 1054 -4.81 9.97 20.31
C GLY A 1054 -4.66 10.16 21.81
N ASP A 1055 -5.05 9.15 22.57
CA ASP A 1055 -4.93 9.12 24.04
C ASP A 1055 -3.84 8.13 24.51
N PHE A 1056 -2.91 7.75 23.63
CA PHE A 1056 -1.89 6.75 23.93
C PHE A 1056 -0.85 7.29 24.92
N LEU A 1057 -1.03 6.91 26.19
CA LEU A 1057 -0.10 7.13 27.27
C LEU A 1057 0.88 5.97 27.34
N SER A 1058 2.12 6.21 26.95
CA SER A 1058 3.21 5.25 27.15
C SER A 1058 4.04 5.61 28.37
N THR A 1059 4.40 4.59 29.15
CA THR A 1059 5.38 4.69 30.24
C THR A 1059 6.81 4.37 29.78
N SER A 1060 7.00 4.07 28.49
CA SER A 1060 8.28 3.71 27.88
C SER A 1060 8.97 4.95 27.31
N LEU A 1061 10.27 5.11 27.59
CA LEU A 1061 11.10 6.12 26.91
C LEU A 1061 11.35 5.79 25.43
N ALA A 1062 11.23 4.51 25.05
CA ALA A 1062 11.46 4.06 23.67
C ALA A 1062 10.24 4.29 22.75
N GLU A 1063 9.04 4.40 23.33
CA GLU A 1063 7.81 4.76 22.62
C GLU A 1063 7.18 5.92 23.37
N PRO A 1064 7.53 7.17 23.06
CA PRO A 1064 7.02 8.31 23.82
C PRO A 1064 5.49 8.41 23.72
N SER A 1065 4.83 8.79 24.82
CA SER A 1065 3.40 9.12 24.83
C SER A 1065 3.08 10.04 23.66
N THR A 1066 2.04 9.73 22.89
CA THR A 1066 1.58 10.58 21.78
C THR A 1066 0.32 11.34 22.12
N ARG A 1067 -0.21 11.16 23.35
CA ARG A 1067 -1.42 11.82 23.79
C ARG A 1067 -1.37 13.33 23.55
N GLY A 1068 -2.30 13.84 22.75
CA GLY A 1068 -2.48 15.28 22.59
C GLY A 1068 -1.35 16.02 21.88
N LYS A 1069 -0.59 15.36 21.01
CA LYS A 1069 0.55 16.00 20.34
C LYS A 1069 0.13 16.79 19.11
N VAL A 1070 0.81 17.90 18.90
CA VAL A 1070 0.78 18.65 17.66
C VAL A 1070 2.18 18.67 17.07
N PHE A 1071 2.27 18.30 15.81
CA PHE A 1071 3.53 18.22 15.07
C PHE A 1071 3.56 19.31 14.02
N ARG A 1072 4.60 20.13 14.04
CA ARG A 1072 4.94 21.04 12.96
C ARG A 1072 6.07 20.42 12.13
N VAL A 1073 5.88 20.36 10.83
CA VAL A 1073 6.78 19.74 9.85
C VAL A 1073 7.12 20.79 8.79
N GLU A 1074 8.41 20.95 8.50
CA GLU A 1074 8.86 21.89 7.47
C GLU A 1074 8.90 21.23 6.09
N SER A 1075 8.35 21.89 5.08
CA SER A 1075 8.45 21.42 3.68
C SER A 1075 9.88 21.36 3.17
N SER A 1076 10.72 22.31 3.61
CA SER A 1076 12.13 22.38 3.24
C SER A 1076 12.98 21.28 3.88
N SER A 1077 12.48 20.61 4.92
CA SER A 1077 13.17 19.52 5.63
C SER A 1077 12.19 18.64 6.40
N LEU A 1078 11.78 17.52 5.79
CA LEU A 1078 10.88 16.54 6.41
C LEU A 1078 11.42 15.97 7.75
N GLY A 1079 12.73 16.01 7.97
CA GLY A 1079 13.35 15.60 9.24
C GLY A 1079 13.28 16.64 10.35
N THR A 1080 12.99 17.90 10.02
CA THR A 1080 12.85 18.98 11.00
C THR A 1080 11.44 18.96 11.56
N ILE A 1081 11.27 18.29 12.69
CA ILE A 1081 9.98 18.16 13.39
C ILE A 1081 10.04 18.94 14.69
N SER A 1082 9.14 19.92 14.83
CA SER A 1082 8.85 20.54 16.12
C SER A 1082 7.63 19.86 16.72
N THR A 1083 7.84 19.11 17.81
CA THR A 1083 6.74 18.59 18.63
C THR A 1083 6.45 19.63 19.71
N LEU A 1084 5.20 20.07 19.80
CA LEU A 1084 4.79 20.95 20.89
C LEU A 1084 4.79 20.13 22.18
N GLN A 1085 5.61 20.56 23.15
CA GLN A 1085 5.79 19.95 24.48
C GLN A 1085 5.31 20.87 25.59
#